data_AF-A0A0F9VU41-F1
#
_entry.id   AF-A0A0F9VU41-F1
#
_cell.length_a   1.000
_cell.length_b   1.000
_cell.length_c   1.000
_cell.angle_alpha   90.00
_cell.angle_beta   90.00
_cell.angle_gamma   90.00
#
_symmetry.space_group_name_H-M   'P 1'
#
loop_
_entity.id
_entity.type
_entity.pdbx_description
1 polymer ?
#
loop_
_entity_poly.entity_id
_entity_poly.type
_entity_poly.pdbx_seq_one_letter_code
_entity_poly.pdbx_strand_id
1 'polypeptide(L)'
;MRKLILILILALIFAGDLVAQSSVQGQGSVTNIYNTIVRRDPSGDIVASTINAETGYEINSVALASLDNILWVDINFSAVTSTGSINRPYSTISDAITASASGDLILVVPGVYSEHLAITQDSISIVAIGGPEVTFLEALSSGGTGIALTDYTLIKGFTLTSDAAGAIIELNAGENSVQILDNVINTTGSATFGISVGAAGSDSLLVQGNTFKTNSGDGAIWLQKTNTNTIVDNNYFFGADSTSGYAIQTAGINVARFSNNVIEGYASGIFPHTVTAGSGGSYNIVIEGNSIKHTAKAIRLGHASQTVNMDSVFVFNNTIYENNIGIYIADDATVLANTFAIVDNRLLENTTNYNNAHSSLVPYALSNWYGANLATTGTFGAANTTLDGWLLFNDPGTSANSFIAQWVADNSGTQQTSSVQTIFGANPYFRLSAPNDSGTETPVLELHDESITLFNGAAGVDYFLNFNGEDNDGIITYMEDEDRFDFDNDVDVAGALTIGSLGTGDITISDVTPVLNYKDTDASAGDVNFSIQADATDIGDGTEDIDVLFNAQVAGSAIGFMSFDADGDFFLRSGGGANTQLVLDSGGNVGIGTATPGTTLELSDNTANAAHPFITLLNDDEQATGETSQTVDVLFEFKGTVDSGSNYTEEEAAKISAYKIGDFWTAGGQADNDAGLKLYTVTNGAYVLNSTFSDNALAVVGNVAGATYGSNSSVLDAELLYINTLSSNAQTQITNNAALVDTDDKIIAIINASPSTQIGVPAGGIGVGTLNDGGLLVGAGTAAVEVLADGLTTQILVGGGSNVNPAWGADIPTAVTIGSGYIYRVSGTDVADADVVDDITLATSSEANFLNNAAAATFGAVGTDADVVLAFDAVTNQGSITYMEDEDRFDFDNDIIVTGNIGIGLTPTANMLGLSVEDGLITIKETTTPTADADYGKIYNKSDNILYFQDGDGNEHPLTIGGNFYGEMYFNANGNPTTIETAATPIAMREFTTGLLSDWTYTQGSTGAVIAYYDRGANVGVHDDTHGLSTGDVISIRGTTDYNGVFSVTVVDADSFYIADTWNNDNGASDWDEGDYLTAGTGAGGVYLIDWEFSASEGGGAGSTFTYSLFNGATPLNNTIIQRKFANNDVGAFGGHSLITVSDTDRMFMTTQSTGTNAVTHSYGSIILEKIHD
;
A
#
# COMPACT_ATOMS: atom_id res chain seq x y z
N MET A 1 -35.04 -26.00 -27.60
CA MET A 1 -34.66 -25.12 -28.73
C MET A 1 -33.17 -24.78 -28.79
N ARG A 2 -32.48 -24.46 -27.68
CA ARG A 2 -31.00 -24.27 -27.68
C ARG A 2 -30.16 -25.54 -27.98
N LYS A 3 -30.68 -26.76 -27.73
CA LYS A 3 -30.04 -28.03 -28.13
C LYS A 3 -30.17 -28.38 -29.63
N LEU A 4 -31.09 -27.75 -30.37
CA LEU A 4 -31.30 -28.03 -31.80
C LEU A 4 -30.40 -27.13 -32.69
N ILE A 5 -29.93 -26.00 -32.16
CA ILE A 5 -29.04 -25.07 -32.86
C ILE A 5 -27.57 -25.53 -32.80
N LEU A 6 -27.16 -26.23 -31.73
CA LEU A 6 -25.79 -26.76 -31.60
C LEU A 6 -25.53 -27.97 -32.51
N ILE A 7 -26.57 -28.77 -32.83
CA ILE A 7 -26.48 -29.90 -33.76
C ILE A 7 -26.46 -29.43 -35.23
N LEU A 8 -27.09 -28.29 -35.54
CA LEU A 8 -27.02 -27.70 -36.88
C LEU A 8 -25.68 -27.00 -37.18
N ILE A 9 -24.99 -26.50 -36.15
CA ILE A 9 -23.69 -25.82 -36.31
C ILE A 9 -22.53 -26.82 -36.46
N LEU A 10 -22.59 -28.00 -35.82
CA LEU A 10 -21.57 -29.04 -36.05
C LEU A 10 -21.69 -29.73 -37.42
N ALA A 11 -22.89 -29.80 -38.01
CA ALA A 11 -23.09 -30.38 -39.34
C ALA A 11 -22.60 -29.48 -40.50
N LEU A 12 -22.43 -28.17 -40.25
CA LEU A 12 -21.99 -27.19 -41.25
C LEU A 12 -20.46 -27.02 -41.31
N ILE A 13 -19.70 -27.60 -40.38
CA ILE A 13 -18.23 -27.51 -40.32
C ILE A 13 -17.55 -28.64 -41.12
N PHE A 14 -18.26 -29.70 -41.51
CA PHE A 14 -17.70 -30.82 -42.30
C PHE A 14 -18.12 -30.85 -43.78
N ALA A 15 -18.81 -29.83 -44.29
CA ALA A 15 -19.32 -29.77 -45.67
C ALA A 15 -18.69 -28.66 -46.52
N GLY A 16 -17.53 -28.13 -46.12
CA GLY A 16 -16.84 -27.05 -46.83
C GLY A 16 -15.42 -27.45 -47.20
N ASP A 17 -15.24 -28.38 -48.13
CA ASP A 17 -14.06 -28.46 -49.01
C ASP A 17 -14.22 -29.61 -50.02
N LEU A 18 -15.03 -29.40 -51.06
CA LEU A 18 -14.81 -30.11 -52.33
C LEU A 18 -15.54 -29.44 -53.52
N VAL A 19 -15.10 -28.25 -53.91
CA VAL A 19 -15.26 -27.79 -55.31
C VAL A 19 -14.00 -27.05 -55.75
N ALA A 20 -13.09 -27.78 -56.39
CA ALA A 20 -12.17 -27.21 -57.37
C ALA A 20 -11.95 -28.24 -58.49
N GLN A 21 -12.58 -27.97 -59.64
CA GLN A 21 -12.25 -28.60 -60.91
C GLN A 21 -10.77 -28.34 -61.24
N SER A 22 -10.04 -29.37 -61.67
CA SER A 22 -9.07 -29.17 -62.75
C SER A 22 -9.07 -30.38 -63.69
N SER A 23 -9.08 -30.04 -64.96
CA SER A 23 -9.20 -30.89 -66.14
C SER A 23 -7.83 -31.33 -66.64
N VAL A 24 -7.60 -32.62 -66.89
CA VAL A 24 -6.70 -33.08 -67.98
C VAL A 24 -7.21 -34.40 -68.55
N GLN A 25 -7.57 -34.38 -69.83
CA GLN A 25 -7.69 -35.59 -70.66
C GLN A 25 -6.31 -36.09 -71.07
N GLY A 26 -6.06 -37.39 -70.93
CA GLY A 26 -4.91 -38.07 -71.51
C GLY A 26 -5.05 -39.57 -71.39
N GLN A 27 -5.31 -40.25 -72.51
CA GLN A 27 -5.38 -41.71 -72.62
C GLN A 27 -4.02 -42.37 -72.37
N GLY A 28 -3.99 -43.48 -71.62
CA GLY A 28 -2.87 -44.42 -71.65
C GLY A 28 -2.81 -45.41 -70.48
N SER A 29 -3.26 -46.65 -70.71
CA SER A 29 -2.88 -47.89 -70.02
C SER A 29 -3.19 -48.03 -68.51
N VAL A 30 -4.31 -48.73 -68.21
CA VAL A 30 -4.68 -49.15 -66.85
C VAL A 30 -3.77 -50.30 -66.39
N THR A 31 -2.83 -50.00 -65.48
CA THR A 31 -2.23 -50.97 -64.57
C THR A 31 -2.64 -50.52 -63.16
N ASN A 32 -3.39 -51.37 -62.45
CA ASN A 32 -3.97 -51.07 -61.13
C ASN A 32 -2.86 -50.73 -60.13
N ILE A 33 -2.78 -49.47 -59.71
CA ILE A 33 -1.99 -49.03 -58.56
C ILE A 33 -2.99 -48.72 -57.44
N TYR A 34 -2.90 -49.49 -56.35
CA TYR A 34 -3.60 -49.24 -55.10
C TYR A 34 -3.04 -47.96 -54.48
N ASN A 35 -3.88 -46.96 -54.22
CA ASN A 35 -3.50 -45.74 -53.49
C ASN A 35 -3.80 -45.97 -51.99
N THR A 36 -2.75 -46.12 -51.19
CA THR A 36 -2.83 -46.20 -49.73
C THR A 36 -2.65 -44.80 -49.16
N ILE A 37 -3.66 -44.26 -48.47
CA ILE A 37 -3.52 -43.03 -47.66
C ILE A 37 -3.12 -43.48 -46.26
N VAL A 38 -1.91 -43.12 -45.83
CA VAL A 38 -1.40 -43.36 -44.47
C VAL A 38 -1.67 -42.09 -43.65
N ARG A 39 -2.44 -42.19 -42.57
CA ARG A 39 -2.47 -41.19 -41.50
C ARG A 39 -1.86 -41.83 -40.25
N ARG A 40 -0.94 -41.12 -39.60
CA ARG A 40 -0.44 -41.46 -38.25
C ARG A 40 -1.35 -40.81 -37.22
N ASP A 41 -1.69 -41.56 -36.17
CA ASP A 41 -2.25 -40.99 -34.95
C ASP A 41 -1.11 -40.65 -33.95
N PRO A 42 -1.41 -40.01 -32.80
CA PRO A 42 -0.42 -39.57 -31.81
C PRO A 42 0.38 -40.70 -31.12
N SER A 43 0.06 -41.98 -31.35
CA SER A 43 0.73 -43.14 -30.73
C SER A 43 1.82 -43.76 -31.62
N GLY A 44 1.95 -43.33 -32.88
CA GLY A 44 3.05 -43.72 -33.76
C GLY A 44 2.82 -44.98 -34.61
N ASP A 45 1.64 -45.60 -34.58
CA ASP A 45 1.33 -46.77 -35.41
C ASP A 45 0.84 -46.44 -36.83
N ILE A 46 1.20 -47.29 -37.80
CA ILE A 46 0.89 -47.13 -39.23
C ILE A 46 -0.46 -47.77 -39.53
N VAL A 47 -1.44 -46.93 -39.87
CA VAL A 47 -2.79 -47.34 -40.24
C VAL A 47 -3.01 -47.13 -41.74
N ALA A 48 -3.19 -48.23 -42.50
CA ALA A 48 -3.47 -48.22 -43.93
C ALA A 48 -4.96 -48.49 -44.19
N SER A 49 -5.68 -47.57 -44.82
CA SER A 49 -7.07 -47.79 -45.26
C SER A 49 -7.14 -48.06 -46.77
N THR A 50 -7.98 -49.03 -47.18
CA THR A 50 -8.30 -49.31 -48.59
C THR A 50 -9.82 -49.22 -48.76
N ILE A 51 -10.28 -48.31 -49.63
CA ILE A 51 -11.70 -48.16 -49.97
C ILE A 51 -12.02 -49.07 -51.16
N ASN A 52 -13.03 -49.95 -51.02
CA ASN A 52 -13.54 -50.77 -52.12
C ASN A 52 -14.82 -50.15 -52.69
N ALA A 53 -14.85 -49.86 -53.99
CA ALA A 53 -15.84 -48.97 -54.62
C ALA A 53 -17.21 -49.60 -54.98
N GLU A 54 -17.52 -50.81 -54.50
CA GLU A 54 -18.77 -51.52 -54.88
C GLU A 54 -19.80 -51.72 -53.74
N THR A 55 -19.51 -51.40 -52.47
CA THR A 55 -20.50 -51.58 -51.38
C THR A 55 -20.68 -50.42 -50.40
N GLY A 56 -19.90 -49.32 -50.54
CA GLY A 56 -20.13 -48.11 -49.74
C GLY A 56 -19.99 -48.29 -48.22
N TYR A 57 -19.17 -49.23 -47.76
CA TYR A 57 -18.92 -49.49 -46.34
C TYR A 57 -17.45 -49.17 -46.00
N GLU A 58 -17.20 -48.26 -45.07
CA GLU A 58 -15.85 -47.94 -44.59
C GLU A 58 -15.37 -49.00 -43.60
N ILE A 59 -14.23 -49.65 -43.90
CA ILE A 59 -13.53 -50.54 -42.98
C ILE A 59 -12.44 -49.71 -42.31
N ASN A 60 -12.61 -49.40 -41.02
CA ASN A 60 -11.52 -48.90 -40.18
C ASN A 60 -10.52 -50.05 -39.95
N SER A 61 -9.51 -50.08 -40.81
CA SER A 61 -8.18 -50.68 -40.70
C SER A 61 -7.83 -51.35 -39.36
N VAL A 62 -7.78 -52.67 -39.39
CA VAL A 62 -7.00 -53.52 -38.48
C VAL A 62 -5.55 -53.53 -38.96
N ALA A 63 -4.57 -53.52 -38.04
CA ALA A 63 -3.15 -53.55 -38.36
C ALA A 63 -2.81 -54.77 -39.25
N LEU A 64 -2.56 -54.51 -40.53
CA LEU A 64 -2.40 -55.50 -41.60
C LEU A 64 -0.94 -55.96 -41.75
N ALA A 65 -0.22 -56.12 -40.65
CA ALA A 65 1.21 -56.46 -40.67
C ALA A 65 1.54 -57.95 -40.41
N SER A 66 0.55 -58.80 -40.14
CA SER A 66 0.77 -60.26 -40.10
C SER A 66 -0.48 -61.10 -40.45
N LEU A 67 -1.38 -60.59 -41.29
CA LEU A 67 -2.56 -61.36 -41.70
C LEU A 67 -2.20 -62.29 -42.85
N ASP A 68 -2.04 -63.59 -42.56
CA ASP A 68 -1.69 -64.57 -43.58
C ASP A 68 -2.91 -64.96 -44.46
N ASN A 69 -4.15 -64.91 -43.96
CA ASN A 69 -5.39 -65.02 -44.76
C ASN A 69 -6.60 -64.23 -44.20
N ILE A 70 -7.53 -63.85 -45.10
CA ILE A 70 -8.84 -63.26 -44.75
C ILE A 70 -9.96 -64.26 -45.06
N LEU A 71 -10.78 -64.59 -44.07
CA LEU A 71 -11.96 -65.46 -44.20
C LEU A 71 -13.24 -64.67 -44.04
N TRP A 72 -14.22 -64.88 -44.92
CA TRP A 72 -15.52 -64.22 -44.91
C TRP A 72 -16.60 -65.13 -44.37
N VAL A 73 -17.51 -64.58 -43.56
CA VAL A 73 -18.68 -65.27 -42.99
C VAL A 73 -19.96 -64.52 -43.36
N ASP A 74 -20.94 -65.22 -43.93
CA ASP A 74 -22.28 -64.73 -44.26
C ASP A 74 -23.32 -65.80 -43.98
N ILE A 75 -24.17 -65.57 -42.98
CA ILE A 75 -25.27 -66.46 -42.57
C ILE A 75 -26.22 -66.85 -43.72
N ASN A 76 -26.33 -66.02 -44.77
CA ASN A 76 -27.24 -66.25 -45.90
C ASN A 76 -26.63 -67.11 -47.01
N PHE A 77 -25.34 -67.46 -46.91
CA PHE A 77 -24.67 -68.28 -47.91
C PHE A 77 -25.11 -69.75 -47.81
N SER A 78 -25.60 -70.32 -48.93
CA SER A 78 -26.24 -71.64 -48.96
C SER A 78 -25.64 -72.62 -49.98
N ALA A 79 -24.43 -72.35 -50.51
CA ALA A 79 -23.79 -73.27 -51.45
C ALA A 79 -23.13 -74.46 -50.74
N VAL A 80 -23.15 -75.63 -51.39
CA VAL A 80 -22.64 -76.92 -50.84
C VAL A 80 -21.14 -76.98 -50.52
N THR A 81 -20.35 -75.96 -50.85
CA THR A 81 -18.92 -75.88 -50.52
C THR A 81 -18.51 -74.42 -50.28
N SER A 82 -18.15 -74.08 -49.04
CA SER A 82 -17.50 -72.81 -48.66
C SER A 82 -15.99 -72.93 -48.80
N THR A 83 -15.32 -71.82 -49.12
CA THR A 83 -13.84 -71.72 -49.12
C THR A 83 -13.35 -70.53 -48.29
N GLY A 84 -14.23 -69.85 -47.55
CA GLY A 84 -13.89 -68.63 -46.79
C GLY A 84 -13.57 -67.40 -47.64
N SER A 85 -13.64 -67.48 -48.98
CA SER A 85 -13.45 -66.30 -49.84
C SER A 85 -14.70 -65.43 -49.86
N ILE A 86 -14.58 -64.15 -50.25
CA ILE A 86 -15.73 -63.22 -50.35
C ILE A 86 -16.89 -63.75 -51.23
N ASN A 87 -16.58 -64.53 -52.27
CA ASN A 87 -17.59 -65.11 -53.18
C ASN A 87 -18.16 -66.45 -52.70
N ARG A 88 -17.51 -67.06 -51.70
CA ARG A 88 -17.85 -68.37 -51.12
C ARG A 88 -17.58 -68.35 -49.61
N PRO A 89 -18.25 -67.46 -48.85
CA PRO A 89 -18.02 -67.29 -47.42
C PRO A 89 -18.49 -68.53 -46.64
N TYR A 90 -17.99 -68.69 -45.42
CA TYR A 90 -18.56 -69.65 -44.46
C TYR A 90 -19.95 -69.18 -44.01
N SER A 91 -20.85 -70.12 -43.72
CA SER A 91 -22.19 -69.82 -43.20
C SER A 91 -22.22 -69.65 -41.68
N THR A 92 -21.14 -70.05 -40.99
CA THR A 92 -20.97 -69.93 -39.53
C THR A 92 -19.58 -69.40 -39.21
N ILE A 93 -19.45 -68.71 -38.09
CA ILE A 93 -18.17 -68.21 -37.57
C ILE A 93 -17.31 -69.40 -37.10
N SER A 94 -17.92 -70.45 -36.54
CA SER A 94 -17.23 -71.66 -36.09
C SER A 94 -16.52 -72.41 -37.23
N ASP A 95 -17.13 -72.48 -38.42
CA ASP A 95 -16.49 -73.09 -39.60
C ASP A 95 -15.28 -72.27 -40.05
N ALA A 96 -15.37 -70.93 -39.96
CA ALA A 96 -14.26 -70.03 -40.25
C ALA A 96 -13.12 -70.18 -39.22
N ILE A 97 -13.43 -70.25 -37.93
CA ILE A 97 -12.43 -70.50 -36.86
C ILE A 97 -11.72 -71.83 -37.09
N THR A 98 -12.47 -72.89 -37.42
CA THR A 98 -11.89 -74.23 -37.69
C THR A 98 -10.94 -74.21 -38.89
N ALA A 99 -11.25 -73.38 -39.89
CA ALA A 99 -10.41 -73.22 -41.08
C ALA A 99 -9.26 -72.22 -40.91
N SER A 100 -9.25 -71.46 -39.81
CA SER A 100 -8.26 -70.39 -39.55
C SER A 100 -6.94 -70.94 -39.03
N ALA A 101 -5.84 -70.31 -39.45
CA ALA A 101 -4.54 -70.39 -38.84
C ALA A 101 -4.28 -69.19 -37.91
N SER A 102 -3.21 -69.27 -37.12
CA SER A 102 -2.78 -68.15 -36.28
C SER A 102 -2.42 -66.95 -37.16
N GLY A 103 -2.93 -65.76 -36.80
CA GLY A 103 -2.77 -64.53 -37.58
C GLY A 103 -3.90 -64.26 -38.57
N ASP A 104 -4.88 -65.16 -38.73
CA ASP A 104 -5.97 -64.95 -39.69
C ASP A 104 -7.03 -63.94 -39.21
N LEU A 105 -7.65 -63.26 -40.18
CA LEU A 105 -8.77 -62.34 -39.97
C LEU A 105 -10.09 -62.93 -40.49
N ILE A 106 -11.06 -63.07 -39.61
CA ILE A 106 -12.44 -63.47 -39.90
C ILE A 106 -13.31 -62.23 -39.98
N LEU A 107 -13.84 -61.94 -41.17
CA LEU A 107 -14.78 -60.85 -41.42
C LEU A 107 -16.22 -61.38 -41.46
N VAL A 108 -17.05 -60.90 -40.54
CA VAL A 108 -18.43 -61.34 -40.38
C VAL A 108 -19.39 -60.28 -40.91
N VAL A 109 -20.20 -60.65 -41.92
CA VAL A 109 -21.22 -59.82 -42.54
C VAL A 109 -22.41 -59.64 -41.57
N PRO A 110 -23.12 -58.48 -41.58
CA PRO A 110 -24.35 -58.27 -40.81
C PRO A 110 -25.30 -59.47 -40.84
N GLY A 111 -25.80 -59.86 -39.67
CA GLY A 111 -26.62 -61.06 -39.50
C GLY A 111 -26.78 -61.43 -38.04
N VAL A 112 -27.59 -62.46 -37.79
CA VAL A 112 -27.75 -63.09 -36.46
C VAL A 112 -27.11 -64.46 -36.52
N TYR A 113 -26.06 -64.65 -35.73
CA TYR A 113 -25.28 -65.88 -35.64
C TYR A 113 -25.55 -66.49 -34.26
N SER A 114 -26.15 -67.68 -34.22
CA SER A 114 -26.42 -68.39 -32.97
C SER A 114 -25.55 -69.64 -32.91
N GLU A 115 -24.39 -69.53 -32.27
CA GLU A 115 -23.39 -70.59 -32.20
C GLU A 115 -22.48 -70.44 -30.97
N HIS A 116 -21.74 -71.50 -30.62
CA HIS A 116 -20.72 -71.47 -29.58
C HIS A 116 -19.36 -71.20 -30.23
N LEU A 117 -18.65 -70.16 -29.79
CA LEU A 117 -17.32 -69.86 -30.31
C LEU A 117 -16.24 -70.40 -29.37
N ALA A 118 -15.64 -71.53 -29.75
CA ALA A 118 -14.43 -72.06 -29.13
C ALA A 118 -13.24 -71.73 -30.02
N ILE A 119 -12.54 -70.64 -29.73
CA ILE A 119 -11.31 -70.27 -30.44
C ILE A 119 -10.20 -71.15 -29.90
N THR A 120 -9.53 -71.91 -30.76
CA THR A 120 -8.52 -72.90 -30.35
C THR A 120 -7.11 -72.57 -30.85
N GLN A 121 -6.96 -71.48 -31.60
CA GLN A 121 -5.72 -71.03 -32.20
C GLN A 121 -5.45 -69.60 -31.71
N ASP A 122 -4.20 -69.31 -31.39
CA ASP A 122 -3.79 -67.96 -30.96
C ASP A 122 -3.81 -66.99 -32.15
N SER A 123 -3.89 -65.69 -31.88
CA SER A 123 -3.80 -64.61 -32.87
C SER A 123 -4.90 -64.61 -33.94
N ILE A 124 -6.13 -65.00 -33.59
CA ILE A 124 -7.28 -64.86 -34.50
C ILE A 124 -7.98 -63.51 -34.27
N SER A 125 -8.26 -62.79 -35.35
CA SER A 125 -9.10 -61.58 -35.32
C SER A 125 -10.48 -61.86 -35.87
N ILE A 126 -11.54 -61.62 -35.10
CA ILE A 126 -12.93 -61.76 -35.53
C ILE A 126 -13.60 -60.40 -35.50
N VAL A 127 -14.01 -59.91 -36.66
CA VAL A 127 -14.50 -58.54 -36.84
C VAL A 127 -15.84 -58.54 -37.57
N ALA A 128 -16.86 -57.99 -36.93
CA ALA A 128 -18.12 -57.66 -37.57
C ALA A 128 -17.93 -56.44 -38.46
N ILE A 129 -18.09 -56.60 -39.78
CA ILE A 129 -17.95 -55.46 -40.70
C ILE A 129 -19.13 -54.51 -40.61
N GLY A 130 -20.28 -54.96 -40.09
CA GLY A 130 -21.50 -54.15 -39.93
C GLY A 130 -21.55 -53.27 -38.68
N GLY A 131 -20.61 -53.47 -37.75
CA GLY A 131 -20.72 -52.94 -36.40
C GLY A 131 -21.82 -53.60 -35.56
N PRO A 132 -21.90 -53.23 -34.26
CA PRO A 132 -22.70 -53.97 -33.28
C PRO A 132 -24.21 -53.78 -33.46
N GLU A 133 -24.63 -52.71 -34.13
CA GLU A 133 -26.05 -52.38 -34.34
C GLU A 133 -26.78 -53.37 -35.29
N VAL A 134 -26.03 -54.11 -36.12
CA VAL A 134 -26.60 -55.02 -37.14
C VAL A 134 -25.96 -56.40 -37.20
N THR A 135 -24.93 -56.67 -36.39
CA THR A 135 -24.24 -57.96 -36.32
C THR A 135 -24.37 -58.55 -34.92
N PHE A 136 -25.22 -59.57 -34.79
CA PHE A 136 -25.59 -60.18 -33.52
C PHE A 136 -24.97 -61.56 -33.41
N LEU A 137 -24.31 -61.84 -32.29
CA LEU A 137 -23.84 -63.16 -31.93
C LEU A 137 -24.52 -63.58 -30.63
N GLU A 138 -25.44 -64.53 -30.76
CA GLU A 138 -26.09 -65.22 -29.65
C GLU A 138 -25.23 -66.41 -29.26
N ALA A 139 -24.33 -66.19 -28.31
CA ALA A 139 -23.36 -67.17 -27.90
C ALA A 139 -24.04 -68.34 -27.19
N LEU A 140 -24.16 -69.47 -27.89
CA LEU A 140 -24.71 -70.71 -27.34
C LEU A 140 -23.73 -71.27 -26.33
N SER A 141 -24.23 -71.56 -25.13
CA SER A 141 -23.39 -72.05 -24.05
C SER A 141 -23.01 -73.52 -24.22
N SER A 142 -21.72 -73.81 -24.09
CA SER A 142 -21.19 -75.17 -23.88
C SER A 142 -20.38 -75.15 -22.58
N GLY A 143 -20.93 -75.70 -21.50
CA GLY A 143 -20.26 -75.72 -20.20
C GLY A 143 -20.33 -74.41 -19.38
N GLY A 144 -21.20 -73.46 -19.74
CA GLY A 144 -21.40 -72.20 -19.00
C GLY A 144 -20.74 -70.96 -19.64
N THR A 145 -20.10 -71.13 -20.81
CA THR A 145 -19.36 -70.08 -21.52
C THR A 145 -19.95 -69.87 -22.91
N GLY A 146 -20.18 -68.61 -23.28
CA GLY A 146 -20.60 -68.24 -24.64
C GLY A 146 -19.44 -68.29 -25.65
N ILE A 147 -18.38 -67.53 -25.38
CA ILE A 147 -17.20 -67.35 -26.24
C ILE A 147 -15.94 -67.62 -25.41
N ALA A 148 -15.17 -68.63 -25.78
CA ALA A 148 -13.87 -68.94 -25.18
C ALA A 148 -12.75 -68.44 -26.09
N LEU A 149 -11.82 -67.65 -25.53
CA LEU A 149 -10.72 -67.01 -26.26
C LEU A 149 -9.37 -67.71 -26.02
N THR A 150 -8.37 -67.32 -26.80
CA THR A 150 -6.96 -67.73 -26.72
C THR A 150 -6.04 -66.50 -26.81
N ASP A 151 -4.72 -66.67 -26.71
CA ASP A 151 -3.75 -65.57 -26.75
C ASP A 151 -3.89 -64.73 -28.03
N TYR A 152 -3.66 -63.41 -27.93
CA TYR A 152 -3.66 -62.46 -29.05
C TYR A 152 -4.98 -62.39 -29.84
N THR A 153 -6.09 -62.82 -29.26
CA THR A 153 -7.39 -62.80 -29.93
C THR A 153 -8.02 -61.42 -29.94
N LEU A 154 -8.61 -61.02 -31.07
CA LEU A 154 -9.43 -59.81 -31.22
C LEU A 154 -10.90 -60.18 -31.46
N ILE A 155 -11.81 -59.63 -30.66
CA ILE A 155 -13.26 -59.66 -30.89
C ILE A 155 -13.76 -58.23 -31.05
N LYS A 156 -14.32 -57.91 -32.23
CA LYS A 156 -14.73 -56.52 -32.54
C LYS A 156 -16.08 -56.38 -33.23
N GLY A 157 -16.87 -55.42 -32.74
CA GLY A 157 -18.02 -54.87 -33.47
C GLY A 157 -19.31 -55.69 -33.38
N PHE A 158 -19.47 -56.57 -32.40
CA PHE A 158 -20.66 -57.42 -32.27
C PHE A 158 -21.61 -56.94 -31.18
N THR A 159 -22.92 -57.17 -31.35
CA THR A 159 -23.82 -57.32 -30.20
C THR A 159 -23.76 -58.76 -29.71
N LEU A 160 -23.34 -58.96 -28.47
CA LEU A 160 -23.11 -60.25 -27.83
C LEU A 160 -24.16 -60.52 -26.75
N THR A 161 -24.81 -61.68 -26.83
CA THR A 161 -25.72 -62.22 -25.81
C THR A 161 -25.38 -63.69 -25.53
N SER A 162 -25.93 -64.28 -24.47
CA SER A 162 -25.81 -65.73 -24.23
C SER A 162 -27.12 -66.34 -23.72
N ASP A 163 -27.30 -67.63 -24.01
CA ASP A 163 -28.49 -68.42 -23.68
C ASP A 163 -28.42 -69.13 -22.32
N ALA A 164 -27.31 -69.01 -21.57
CA ALA A 164 -27.16 -69.58 -20.25
C ALA A 164 -26.47 -68.66 -19.24
N ALA A 165 -26.54 -69.08 -17.97
CA ALA A 165 -25.84 -68.44 -16.86
C ALA A 165 -24.32 -68.66 -16.95
N GLY A 166 -23.55 -67.62 -16.59
CA GLY A 166 -22.10 -67.57 -16.76
C GLY A 166 -21.64 -66.32 -17.52
N ALA A 167 -20.46 -66.40 -18.12
CA ALA A 167 -19.85 -65.32 -18.88
C ALA A 167 -20.25 -65.37 -20.36
N ILE A 168 -20.48 -64.20 -20.96
CA ILE A 168 -20.60 -64.11 -22.43
C ILE A 168 -19.23 -64.35 -23.08
N ILE A 169 -18.18 -63.71 -22.56
CA ILE A 169 -16.77 -63.92 -22.97
C ILE A 169 -15.96 -64.41 -21.77
N GLU A 170 -15.17 -65.45 -21.96
CA GLU A 170 -14.34 -66.01 -20.89
C GLU A 170 -12.89 -66.28 -21.32
N LEU A 171 -11.98 -65.96 -20.41
CA LEU A 171 -10.54 -66.22 -20.49
C LEU A 171 -10.18 -67.13 -19.30
N ASN A 172 -10.00 -68.43 -19.52
CA ASN A 172 -9.90 -69.42 -18.45
C ASN A 172 -8.54 -70.12 -18.33
N ALA A 173 -7.72 -70.07 -19.37
CA ALA A 173 -6.45 -70.78 -19.47
C ALA A 173 -5.21 -69.88 -19.27
N GLY A 174 -5.39 -68.58 -19.01
CA GLY A 174 -4.28 -67.64 -18.79
C GLY A 174 -3.95 -66.84 -20.04
N GLU A 175 -4.98 -66.49 -20.80
CA GLU A 175 -4.89 -65.91 -22.13
C GLU A 175 -4.35 -64.48 -22.06
N ASN A 176 -3.38 -64.13 -22.91
CA ASN A 176 -2.66 -62.86 -22.88
C ASN A 176 -2.87 -62.06 -24.16
N SER A 177 -2.71 -60.74 -24.08
CA SER A 177 -2.83 -59.82 -25.23
C SER A 177 -4.19 -59.89 -25.95
N VAL A 178 -5.26 -60.20 -25.21
CA VAL A 178 -6.63 -60.26 -25.73
C VAL A 178 -7.20 -58.86 -25.88
N GLN A 179 -7.89 -58.61 -27.00
CA GLN A 179 -8.55 -57.34 -27.31
C GLN A 179 -10.05 -57.53 -27.54
N ILE A 180 -10.86 -56.80 -26.80
CA ILE A 180 -12.32 -56.81 -26.91
C ILE A 180 -12.76 -55.38 -27.19
N LEU A 181 -13.13 -55.08 -28.43
CA LEU A 181 -13.28 -53.72 -28.93
C LEU A 181 -14.66 -53.43 -29.54
N ASP A 182 -15.25 -52.27 -29.26
CA ASP A 182 -16.42 -51.75 -29.97
C ASP A 182 -17.64 -52.71 -30.01
N ASN A 183 -17.82 -53.56 -28.99
CA ASN A 183 -18.93 -54.50 -28.89
C ASN A 183 -20.07 -53.96 -28.00
N VAL A 184 -21.28 -54.45 -28.20
CA VAL A 184 -22.38 -54.32 -27.23
C VAL A 184 -22.51 -55.64 -26.48
N ILE A 185 -22.11 -55.69 -25.22
CA ILE A 185 -22.11 -56.90 -24.38
C ILE A 185 -23.33 -56.86 -23.48
N ASN A 186 -24.32 -57.69 -23.77
CA ASN A 186 -25.63 -57.59 -23.14
C ASN A 186 -25.96 -58.82 -22.28
N THR A 187 -25.88 -58.65 -20.95
CA THR A 187 -26.23 -59.68 -19.98
C THR A 187 -27.71 -59.67 -19.61
N THR A 188 -28.56 -58.80 -20.19
CA THR A 188 -29.98 -58.70 -19.77
C THR A 188 -30.80 -59.98 -20.02
N GLY A 189 -30.21 -61.02 -20.60
CA GLY A 189 -30.76 -62.37 -20.76
C GLY A 189 -30.36 -63.30 -19.61
N SER A 190 -29.78 -64.45 -19.94
CA SER A 190 -29.43 -65.50 -18.96
C SER A 190 -28.02 -65.37 -18.38
N ALA A 191 -27.11 -64.66 -19.04
CA ALA A 191 -25.75 -64.45 -18.57
C ALA A 191 -25.72 -63.64 -17.28
N THR A 192 -24.77 -63.95 -16.39
CA THR A 192 -24.59 -63.26 -15.11
C THR A 192 -23.40 -62.32 -15.13
N PHE A 193 -22.51 -62.46 -16.11
CA PHE A 193 -21.45 -61.51 -16.37
C PHE A 193 -21.10 -61.36 -17.85
N GLY A 194 -20.63 -60.17 -18.24
CA GLY A 194 -20.22 -59.88 -19.62
C GLY A 194 -18.89 -60.54 -19.96
N ILE A 195 -17.82 -60.12 -19.29
CA ILE A 195 -16.47 -60.67 -19.43
C ILE A 195 -16.03 -61.27 -18.10
N SER A 196 -15.49 -62.48 -18.14
CA SER A 196 -14.84 -63.12 -16.99
C SER A 196 -13.41 -63.54 -17.33
N VAL A 197 -12.45 -63.12 -16.50
CA VAL A 197 -11.11 -63.69 -16.50
C VAL A 197 -10.99 -64.63 -15.31
N GLY A 198 -10.82 -65.91 -15.62
CA GLY A 198 -10.75 -67.02 -14.68
C GLY A 198 -9.47 -67.03 -13.84
N ALA A 199 -9.31 -68.12 -13.09
CA ALA A 199 -8.31 -68.24 -12.04
C ALA A 199 -6.84 -68.26 -12.49
N ALA A 200 -6.56 -68.27 -13.80
CA ALA A 200 -5.21 -68.18 -14.36
C ALA A 200 -4.72 -66.73 -14.50
N GLY A 201 -5.63 -65.74 -14.50
CA GLY A 201 -5.29 -64.34 -14.80
C GLY A 201 -5.13 -64.08 -16.31
N SER A 202 -4.75 -62.86 -16.66
CA SER A 202 -4.42 -62.43 -18.03
C SER A 202 -3.39 -61.31 -17.97
N ASP A 203 -2.44 -61.29 -18.90
CA ASP A 203 -1.54 -60.16 -19.13
C ASP A 203 -1.95 -59.39 -20.39
N SER A 204 -1.92 -58.05 -20.32
CA SER A 204 -2.17 -57.16 -21.46
C SER A 204 -3.59 -57.29 -22.05
N LEU A 205 -4.61 -57.46 -21.20
CA LEU A 205 -6.02 -57.41 -21.59
C LEU A 205 -6.46 -55.97 -21.92
N LEU A 206 -6.99 -55.75 -23.12
CA LEU A 206 -7.59 -54.49 -23.55
C LEU A 206 -9.10 -54.63 -23.78
N VAL A 207 -9.88 -53.88 -23.01
CA VAL A 207 -11.33 -53.74 -23.19
C VAL A 207 -11.63 -52.28 -23.49
N GLN A 208 -11.99 -51.96 -24.74
CA GLN A 208 -12.16 -50.57 -25.15
C GLN A 208 -13.35 -50.33 -26.10
N GLY A 209 -14.05 -49.20 -25.93
CA GLY A 209 -15.14 -48.80 -26.82
C GLY A 209 -16.40 -49.65 -26.72
N ASN A 210 -16.49 -50.57 -25.75
CA ASN A 210 -17.63 -51.47 -25.60
C ASN A 210 -18.77 -50.80 -24.82
N THR A 211 -19.99 -51.27 -25.08
CA THR A 211 -21.19 -50.93 -24.31
C THR A 211 -21.68 -52.17 -23.56
N PHE A 212 -21.65 -52.15 -22.24
CA PHE A 212 -22.22 -53.18 -21.38
C PHE A 212 -23.64 -52.82 -20.98
N LYS A 213 -24.55 -53.78 -21.10
CA LYS A 213 -25.94 -53.68 -20.62
C LYS A 213 -26.19 -54.82 -19.66
N THR A 214 -26.48 -54.53 -18.39
CA THR A 214 -26.57 -55.56 -17.35
C THR A 214 -27.87 -55.49 -16.56
N ASN A 215 -28.38 -56.65 -16.12
CA ASN A 215 -29.51 -56.66 -15.18
C ASN A 215 -29.06 -56.28 -13.76
N SER A 216 -30.04 -56.01 -12.89
CA SER A 216 -29.80 -55.81 -11.46
C SER A 216 -29.12 -57.05 -10.86
N GLY A 217 -27.94 -56.88 -10.28
CA GLY A 217 -27.16 -57.97 -9.66
C GLY A 217 -26.08 -58.60 -10.53
N ASP A 218 -26.07 -58.36 -11.83
CA ASP A 218 -25.06 -58.89 -12.75
C ASP A 218 -23.74 -58.09 -12.70
N GLY A 219 -22.64 -58.71 -13.11
CA GLY A 219 -21.34 -58.06 -13.30
C GLY A 219 -21.07 -57.74 -14.76
N ALA A 220 -20.50 -56.58 -15.11
CA ALA A 220 -20.08 -56.35 -16.49
C ALA A 220 -18.70 -57.02 -16.75
N ILE A 221 -17.69 -56.72 -15.92
CA ILE A 221 -16.34 -57.29 -16.01
C ILE A 221 -15.91 -57.86 -14.66
N TRP A 222 -15.59 -59.16 -14.65
CA TRP A 222 -15.06 -59.88 -13.49
C TRP A 222 -13.64 -60.37 -13.74
N LEU A 223 -12.68 -59.89 -12.94
CA LEU A 223 -11.26 -60.27 -13.03
C LEU A 223 -10.85 -61.06 -11.78
N GLN A 224 -10.93 -62.40 -11.84
CA GLN A 224 -10.94 -63.25 -10.64
C GLN A 224 -9.58 -63.42 -9.92
N LYS A 225 -8.45 -63.16 -10.59
CA LYS A 225 -7.10 -63.31 -10.01
C LYS A 225 -6.13 -62.31 -10.64
N THR A 226 -4.84 -62.36 -10.29
CA THR A 226 -3.80 -61.41 -10.74
C THR A 226 -3.78 -61.27 -12.25
N ASN A 227 -4.42 -60.20 -12.71
CA ASN A 227 -4.27 -59.71 -14.06
C ASN A 227 -3.15 -58.66 -14.06
N THR A 228 -2.40 -58.58 -15.16
CA THR A 228 -1.34 -57.59 -15.35
C THR A 228 -1.58 -56.76 -16.59
N ASN A 229 -1.15 -55.49 -16.59
CA ASN A 229 -1.24 -54.59 -17.75
C ASN A 229 -2.66 -54.49 -18.33
N THR A 230 -3.69 -54.50 -17.49
CA THR A 230 -5.09 -54.46 -17.94
C THR A 230 -5.53 -53.03 -18.18
N ILE A 231 -6.09 -52.78 -19.36
CA ILE A 231 -6.67 -51.48 -19.74
C ILE A 231 -8.16 -51.65 -19.99
N VAL A 232 -8.97 -50.91 -19.24
CA VAL A 232 -10.41 -50.76 -19.51
C VAL A 232 -10.66 -49.29 -19.80
N ASP A 233 -10.79 -48.96 -21.08
CA ASP A 233 -10.80 -47.57 -21.55
C ASP A 233 -12.02 -47.23 -22.41
N ASN A 234 -12.62 -46.05 -22.22
CA ASN A 234 -13.67 -45.52 -23.10
C ASN A 234 -14.86 -46.49 -23.31
N ASN A 235 -15.26 -47.23 -22.27
CA ASN A 235 -16.44 -48.10 -22.32
C ASN A 235 -17.65 -47.43 -21.65
N TYR A 236 -18.84 -47.86 -22.06
CA TYR A 236 -20.12 -47.46 -21.48
C TYR A 236 -20.74 -48.62 -20.71
N PHE A 237 -21.00 -48.44 -19.41
CA PHE A 237 -21.60 -49.45 -18.55
C PHE A 237 -22.97 -48.96 -18.09
N PHE A 238 -24.03 -49.66 -18.51
CA PHE A 238 -25.41 -49.38 -18.15
C PHE A 238 -25.99 -50.56 -17.38
N GLY A 239 -26.01 -50.45 -16.05
CA GLY A 239 -26.71 -51.39 -15.19
C GLY A 239 -28.02 -50.81 -14.66
N ALA A 240 -28.75 -51.64 -13.91
CA ALA A 240 -29.92 -51.21 -13.17
C ALA A 240 -29.54 -50.91 -11.72
N ASP A 241 -30.15 -49.88 -11.12
CA ASP A 241 -29.98 -49.55 -9.71
C ASP A 241 -30.17 -50.80 -8.84
N SER A 242 -29.10 -51.22 -8.17
CA SER A 242 -29.04 -52.50 -7.46
C SER A 242 -28.18 -52.41 -6.20
N THR A 243 -28.45 -53.32 -5.26
CA THR A 243 -27.61 -53.54 -4.08
C THR A 243 -26.51 -54.58 -4.32
N SER A 244 -26.51 -55.25 -5.48
CA SER A 244 -25.47 -56.18 -5.92
C SER A 244 -25.06 -55.94 -7.39
N GLY A 245 -23.95 -56.53 -7.83
CA GLY A 245 -23.42 -56.33 -9.18
C GLY A 245 -22.40 -55.20 -9.29
N TYR A 246 -21.69 -55.15 -10.40
CA TYR A 246 -20.54 -54.25 -10.59
C TYR A 246 -20.26 -53.96 -12.05
N ALA A 247 -19.76 -52.77 -12.37
CA ALA A 247 -19.24 -52.52 -13.71
C ALA A 247 -17.86 -53.18 -13.88
N ILE A 248 -16.94 -52.91 -12.96
CA ILE A 248 -15.60 -53.50 -12.97
C ILE A 248 -15.26 -53.97 -11.56
N GLN A 249 -15.02 -55.27 -11.40
CA GLN A 249 -14.54 -55.81 -10.12
C GLN A 249 -13.32 -56.70 -10.35
N THR A 250 -12.29 -56.51 -9.52
CA THR A 250 -11.02 -57.24 -9.62
C THR A 250 -10.63 -57.88 -8.31
N ALA A 251 -10.03 -59.06 -8.37
CA ALA A 251 -9.67 -59.90 -7.24
C ALA A 251 -8.15 -60.16 -7.19
N GLY A 252 -7.38 -59.07 -7.34
CA GLY A 252 -5.93 -59.04 -7.57
C GLY A 252 -5.63 -58.47 -8.95
N ILE A 253 -5.02 -57.28 -9.00
CA ILE A 253 -4.73 -56.57 -10.26
C ILE A 253 -3.42 -55.79 -10.14
N ASN A 254 -2.52 -55.94 -11.10
CA ASN A 254 -1.25 -55.22 -11.11
C ASN A 254 -1.08 -54.43 -12.40
N VAL A 255 -0.68 -53.16 -12.31
CA VAL A 255 -0.55 -52.27 -13.47
C VAL A 255 -1.86 -52.25 -14.26
N ALA A 256 -2.88 -51.59 -13.71
CA ALA A 256 -4.16 -51.44 -14.40
C ALA A 256 -4.55 -50.00 -14.56
N ARG A 257 -5.18 -49.69 -15.70
CA ARG A 257 -5.71 -48.38 -16.01
C ARG A 257 -7.19 -48.51 -16.35
N PHE A 258 -8.03 -47.93 -15.51
CA PHE A 258 -9.46 -47.80 -15.74
C PHE A 258 -9.72 -46.34 -16.10
N SER A 259 -9.85 -46.06 -17.40
CA SER A 259 -9.88 -44.67 -17.88
C SER A 259 -11.07 -44.34 -18.78
N ASN A 260 -11.54 -43.10 -18.70
CA ASN A 260 -12.54 -42.55 -19.64
C ASN A 260 -13.85 -43.35 -19.75
N ASN A 261 -14.18 -44.18 -18.76
CA ASN A 261 -15.40 -44.98 -18.80
C ASN A 261 -16.60 -44.18 -18.29
N VAL A 262 -17.77 -44.44 -18.86
CA VAL A 262 -19.05 -43.91 -18.38
C VAL A 262 -19.79 -45.04 -17.67
N ILE A 263 -20.04 -44.92 -16.37
CA ILE A 263 -20.64 -45.96 -15.54
C ILE A 263 -21.92 -45.43 -14.90
N GLU A 264 -23.03 -46.12 -15.12
CA GLU A 264 -24.34 -45.79 -14.55
C GLU A 264 -25.05 -47.04 -14.02
N GLY A 265 -25.57 -46.98 -12.79
CA GLY A 265 -26.50 -47.97 -12.26
C GLY A 265 -25.87 -49.29 -11.80
N TYR A 266 -25.11 -49.29 -10.70
CA TYR A 266 -24.49 -50.50 -10.12
C TYR A 266 -24.36 -50.42 -8.60
N ALA A 267 -24.19 -51.56 -7.91
CA ALA A 267 -23.82 -51.53 -6.50
C ALA A 267 -22.37 -51.04 -6.30
N SER A 268 -21.47 -51.37 -7.23
CA SER A 268 -20.13 -50.78 -7.29
C SER A 268 -19.74 -50.44 -8.72
N GLY A 269 -19.28 -49.22 -8.97
CA GLY A 269 -18.77 -48.85 -10.29
C GLY A 269 -17.43 -49.55 -10.55
N ILE A 270 -16.38 -49.04 -9.93
CA ILE A 270 -15.03 -49.60 -10.01
C ILE A 270 -14.64 -50.16 -8.64
N PHE A 271 -14.43 -51.47 -8.55
CA PHE A 271 -14.20 -52.19 -7.29
C PHE A 271 -12.95 -53.09 -7.34
N PRO A 272 -11.75 -52.50 -7.27
CA PRO A 272 -10.53 -53.26 -7.03
C PRO A 272 -10.47 -53.76 -5.59
N HIS A 273 -10.11 -55.03 -5.41
CA HIS A 273 -9.81 -55.65 -4.12
C HIS A 273 -8.92 -56.89 -4.29
N THR A 274 -8.66 -57.61 -3.19
CA THR A 274 -7.95 -58.91 -3.15
C THR A 274 -8.84 -59.94 -2.45
N VAL A 275 -8.84 -61.22 -2.86
CA VAL A 275 -9.79 -62.22 -2.29
C VAL A 275 -9.22 -63.59 -1.94
N THR A 276 -7.92 -63.88 -2.05
CA THR A 276 -7.41 -65.21 -1.63
C THR A 276 -5.92 -65.21 -1.32
N ALA A 277 -5.52 -65.99 -0.30
CA ALA A 277 -4.12 -66.35 -0.08
C ALA A 277 -3.59 -67.09 -1.32
N GLY A 278 -2.60 -66.50 -2.00
CA GLY A 278 -2.04 -67.01 -3.26
C GLY A 278 -2.46 -66.25 -4.52
N SER A 279 -3.32 -65.23 -4.41
CA SER A 279 -3.47 -64.18 -5.42
C SER A 279 -2.33 -63.16 -5.25
N GLY A 280 -1.74 -62.68 -6.35
CA GLY A 280 -0.86 -61.50 -6.30
C GLY A 280 -1.63 -60.28 -5.81
N GLY A 281 -0.93 -59.37 -5.11
CA GLY A 281 -1.52 -58.15 -4.55
C GLY A 281 -2.15 -57.24 -5.61
N SER A 282 -2.82 -56.19 -5.14
CA SER A 282 -3.40 -55.15 -6.01
C SER A 282 -2.53 -53.90 -5.98
N TYR A 283 -1.78 -53.62 -7.05
CA TYR A 283 -0.82 -52.52 -7.07
C TYR A 283 -0.70 -51.81 -8.41
N ASN A 284 -0.31 -50.54 -8.39
CA ASN A 284 -0.20 -49.66 -9.56
C ASN A 284 -1.53 -49.55 -10.33
N ILE A 285 -2.59 -49.20 -9.61
CA ILE A 285 -3.92 -49.02 -10.18
C ILE A 285 -4.13 -47.54 -10.45
N VAL A 286 -4.50 -47.20 -11.68
CA VAL A 286 -4.85 -45.85 -12.11
C VAL A 286 -6.32 -45.82 -12.50
N ILE A 287 -7.08 -44.93 -11.86
CA ILE A 287 -8.49 -44.68 -12.13
C ILE A 287 -8.64 -43.22 -12.52
N GLU A 288 -8.87 -42.93 -13.79
CA GLU A 288 -8.87 -41.54 -14.26
C GLU A 288 -9.89 -41.21 -15.35
N GLY A 289 -10.36 -39.97 -15.39
CA GLY A 289 -11.26 -39.50 -16.46
C GLY A 289 -12.62 -40.20 -16.52
N ASN A 290 -12.97 -41.02 -15.53
CA ASN A 290 -14.24 -41.76 -15.54
C ASN A 290 -15.40 -40.87 -15.10
N SER A 291 -16.58 -41.10 -15.67
CA SER A 291 -17.84 -40.48 -15.28
C SER A 291 -18.75 -41.52 -14.62
N ILE A 292 -18.98 -41.42 -13.30
CA ILE A 292 -19.69 -42.46 -12.53
C ILE A 292 -20.89 -41.89 -11.78
N LYS A 293 -22.08 -42.44 -12.01
CA LYS A 293 -23.33 -42.01 -11.36
C LYS A 293 -24.30 -43.13 -11.01
N HIS A 294 -25.25 -42.83 -10.12
CA HIS A 294 -26.31 -43.73 -9.70
C HIS A 294 -25.79 -45.09 -9.20
N THR A 295 -24.66 -45.09 -8.50
CA THR A 295 -24.11 -46.29 -7.87
C THR A 295 -24.23 -46.24 -6.35
N ALA A 296 -24.24 -47.41 -5.69
CA ALA A 296 -24.14 -47.43 -4.23
C ALA A 296 -22.73 -47.02 -3.77
N LYS A 297 -21.68 -47.42 -4.51
CA LYS A 297 -20.28 -46.99 -4.31
C LYS A 297 -19.63 -46.77 -5.67
N ALA A 298 -19.31 -45.53 -6.03
CA ALA A 298 -18.80 -45.22 -7.36
C ALA A 298 -17.42 -45.84 -7.57
N ILE A 299 -16.50 -45.54 -6.66
CA ILE A 299 -15.20 -46.20 -6.55
C ILE A 299 -15.12 -46.85 -5.17
N ARG A 300 -14.88 -48.16 -5.13
CA ARG A 300 -14.73 -48.94 -3.91
C ARG A 300 -13.33 -49.52 -3.85
N LEU A 301 -12.50 -49.01 -2.95
CA LEU A 301 -11.14 -49.48 -2.74
C LEU A 301 -11.11 -50.42 -1.53
N GLY A 302 -10.82 -51.69 -1.80
CA GLY A 302 -10.69 -52.72 -0.77
C GLY A 302 -12.00 -53.36 -0.31
N HIS A 303 -11.84 -54.46 0.43
CA HIS A 303 -12.90 -55.33 0.95
C HIS A 303 -12.50 -55.90 2.32
N ALA A 304 -13.46 -56.25 3.17
CA ALA A 304 -13.21 -56.79 4.52
C ALA A 304 -12.67 -58.25 4.53
N SER A 305 -12.52 -58.86 3.36
CA SER A 305 -11.96 -60.20 3.19
C SER A 305 -10.63 -60.19 2.46
N GLN A 306 -9.94 -59.04 2.42
CA GLN A 306 -8.63 -58.96 1.79
C GLN A 306 -7.63 -59.78 2.60
N THR A 307 -6.72 -60.43 1.88
CA THR A 307 -5.70 -61.31 2.49
C THR A 307 -4.29 -60.99 2.00
N VAL A 308 -4.18 -60.04 1.06
CA VAL A 308 -2.94 -59.59 0.42
C VAL A 308 -3.03 -58.09 0.22
N ASN A 309 -1.88 -57.42 0.29
CA ASN A 309 -1.79 -55.97 0.30
C ASN A 309 -2.34 -55.32 -0.98
N MET A 310 -3.00 -54.17 -0.78
CA MET A 310 -3.29 -53.17 -1.79
C MET A 310 -2.42 -51.94 -1.53
N ASP A 311 -1.67 -51.49 -2.53
CA ASP A 311 -0.79 -50.32 -2.45
C ASP A 311 -0.74 -49.63 -3.84
N SER A 312 -0.29 -48.38 -3.93
CA SER A 312 -0.11 -47.65 -5.19
C SER A 312 -1.39 -47.53 -6.02
N VAL A 313 -2.36 -46.80 -5.47
CA VAL A 313 -3.66 -46.52 -6.11
C VAL A 313 -3.78 -45.01 -6.36
N PHE A 314 -3.98 -44.64 -7.63
CA PHE A 314 -4.12 -43.27 -8.09
C PHE A 314 -5.52 -43.07 -8.64
N VAL A 315 -6.29 -42.16 -8.03
CA VAL A 315 -7.65 -41.81 -8.45
C VAL A 315 -7.65 -40.32 -8.77
N PHE A 316 -7.73 -39.95 -10.04
CA PHE A 316 -7.68 -38.53 -10.41
C PHE A 316 -8.51 -38.16 -11.63
N ASN A 317 -8.92 -36.89 -11.73
CA ASN A 317 -9.70 -36.37 -12.86
C ASN A 317 -11.01 -37.14 -13.15
N ASN A 318 -11.60 -37.81 -12.16
CA ASN A 318 -12.89 -38.48 -12.33
C ASN A 318 -14.05 -37.52 -12.02
N THR A 319 -15.16 -37.64 -12.74
CA THR A 319 -16.43 -36.95 -12.44
C THR A 319 -17.40 -37.95 -11.80
N ILE A 320 -17.66 -37.82 -10.51
CA ILE A 320 -18.43 -38.78 -9.71
C ILE A 320 -19.61 -38.05 -9.09
N TYR A 321 -20.83 -38.42 -9.48
CA TYR A 321 -22.01 -37.66 -9.06
C TYR A 321 -23.27 -38.49 -8.89
N GLU A 322 -24.20 -38.03 -8.04
CA GLU A 322 -25.48 -38.70 -7.78
C GLU A 322 -25.32 -40.17 -7.29
N ASN A 323 -24.26 -40.50 -6.56
CA ASN A 323 -24.04 -41.82 -5.95
C ASN A 323 -24.39 -41.82 -4.46
N ASN A 324 -24.65 -42.99 -3.86
CA ASN A 324 -24.76 -43.06 -2.40
C ASN A 324 -23.41 -42.75 -1.73
N ILE A 325 -22.33 -43.32 -2.26
CA ILE A 325 -20.96 -43.00 -1.85
C ILE A 325 -20.13 -42.77 -3.11
N GLY A 326 -19.45 -41.63 -3.22
CA GLY A 326 -18.55 -41.32 -4.33
C GLY A 326 -17.32 -42.22 -4.31
N ILE A 327 -16.43 -42.00 -3.34
CA ILE A 327 -15.26 -42.86 -3.11
C ILE A 327 -15.35 -43.49 -1.73
N TYR A 328 -15.25 -44.82 -1.66
CA TYR A 328 -15.26 -45.60 -0.44
C TYR A 328 -13.94 -46.36 -0.27
N ILE A 329 -13.29 -46.21 0.88
CA ILE A 329 -12.12 -47.01 1.28
C ILE A 329 -12.52 -47.92 2.44
N ALA A 330 -12.29 -49.23 2.31
CA ALA A 330 -12.65 -50.22 3.32
C ALA A 330 -11.69 -50.22 4.52
N ASP A 331 -12.21 -50.55 5.70
CA ASP A 331 -11.40 -50.79 6.91
C ASP A 331 -10.79 -52.18 6.89
N ASP A 332 -9.58 -52.30 6.36
CA ASP A 332 -8.83 -53.54 6.29
C ASP A 332 -7.33 -53.26 6.34
N ALA A 333 -6.62 -53.88 7.28
CA ALA A 333 -5.19 -53.67 7.52
C ALA A 333 -4.27 -53.98 6.32
N THR A 334 -4.79 -54.63 5.28
CA THR A 334 -4.07 -54.90 4.03
C THR A 334 -4.17 -53.75 3.01
N VAL A 335 -4.96 -52.70 3.26
CA VAL A 335 -4.94 -51.46 2.46
C VAL A 335 -3.83 -50.56 2.98
N LEU A 336 -2.67 -50.57 2.32
CA LEU A 336 -1.47 -49.90 2.80
C LEU A 336 -1.44 -48.41 2.39
N ALA A 337 -0.92 -47.57 3.30
CA ALA A 337 -1.05 -46.12 3.20
C ALA A 337 -0.06 -45.41 2.27
N ASN A 338 1.03 -46.06 1.92
CA ASN A 338 2.23 -45.39 1.43
C ASN A 338 2.13 -44.85 -0.01
N THR A 339 1.08 -45.15 -0.79
CA THR A 339 0.87 -44.52 -2.13
C THR A 339 -0.60 -44.44 -2.59
N PHE A 340 -1.53 -44.00 -1.74
CA PHE A 340 -2.88 -43.63 -2.20
C PHE A 340 -2.95 -42.14 -2.51
N ALA A 341 -3.20 -41.80 -3.78
CA ALA A 341 -3.42 -40.43 -4.22
C ALA A 341 -4.82 -40.29 -4.80
N ILE A 342 -5.62 -39.38 -4.24
CA ILE A 342 -6.98 -39.09 -4.67
C ILE A 342 -7.02 -37.59 -4.99
N VAL A 343 -6.79 -37.21 -6.24
CA VAL A 343 -6.48 -35.81 -6.58
C VAL A 343 -7.35 -35.33 -7.74
N ASP A 344 -7.76 -34.07 -7.76
CA ASP A 344 -8.48 -33.45 -8.90
C ASP A 344 -9.77 -34.18 -9.34
N ASN A 345 -10.43 -34.92 -8.44
CA ASN A 345 -11.73 -35.52 -8.74
C ASN A 345 -12.85 -34.52 -8.50
N ARG A 346 -13.88 -34.56 -9.35
CA ARG A 346 -15.10 -33.77 -9.22
C ARG A 346 -16.21 -34.62 -8.62
N LEU A 347 -16.46 -34.46 -7.33
CA LEU A 347 -17.43 -35.20 -6.51
C LEU A 347 -18.66 -34.32 -6.27
N LEU A 348 -19.78 -34.55 -6.97
CA LEU A 348 -20.97 -33.69 -6.88
C LEU A 348 -22.20 -34.47 -6.45
N GLU A 349 -23.03 -33.93 -5.57
CA GLU A 349 -24.39 -34.47 -5.31
C GLU A 349 -24.42 -35.96 -4.91
N ASN A 350 -23.31 -36.50 -4.40
CA ASN A 350 -23.30 -37.84 -3.80
C ASN A 350 -23.86 -37.73 -2.37
N THR A 351 -24.59 -38.74 -1.89
CA THR A 351 -25.04 -38.78 -0.47
C THR A 351 -23.84 -38.71 0.49
N THR A 352 -22.70 -39.29 0.09
CA THR A 352 -21.41 -39.11 0.76
C THR A 352 -20.30 -39.03 -0.30
N ASN A 353 -19.69 -37.85 -0.50
CA ASN A 353 -18.65 -37.68 -1.53
C ASN A 353 -17.43 -38.56 -1.30
N TYR A 354 -16.95 -38.62 -0.06
CA TYR A 354 -15.75 -39.35 0.32
C TYR A 354 -15.95 -40.04 1.68
N ASN A 355 -15.76 -41.36 1.72
CA ASN A 355 -15.88 -42.17 2.94
C ASN A 355 -14.64 -43.06 3.10
N ASN A 356 -13.75 -42.64 4.00
CA ASN A 356 -12.63 -43.45 4.43
C ASN A 356 -12.99 -44.20 5.71
N ALA A 357 -13.38 -45.46 5.59
CA ALA A 357 -13.67 -46.29 6.76
C ALA A 357 -12.39 -46.83 7.43
N HIS A 358 -11.23 -46.69 6.77
CA HIS A 358 -9.98 -47.27 7.24
C HIS A 358 -9.40 -46.50 8.43
N SER A 359 -9.29 -47.20 9.57
CA SER A 359 -8.99 -46.63 10.89
C SER A 359 -7.64 -45.92 11.02
N SER A 360 -6.64 -46.24 10.19
CA SER A 360 -5.28 -45.67 10.27
C SER A 360 -4.74 -45.08 8.96
N LEU A 361 -5.53 -45.07 7.88
CA LEU A 361 -5.08 -44.65 6.55
C LEU A 361 -5.44 -43.18 6.34
N VAL A 362 -4.46 -42.36 5.99
CA VAL A 362 -4.67 -40.98 5.55
C VAL A 362 -4.15 -40.86 4.11
N PRO A 363 -5.01 -41.00 3.08
CA PRO A 363 -4.58 -40.91 1.69
C PRO A 363 -4.27 -39.46 1.32
N TYR A 364 -3.43 -39.27 0.30
CA TYR A 364 -3.10 -37.95 -0.23
C TYR A 364 -4.26 -37.42 -1.07
N ALA A 365 -5.16 -36.67 -0.43
CA ALA A 365 -6.43 -36.21 -0.98
C ALA A 365 -6.46 -34.68 -1.25
N LEU A 366 -5.65 -34.18 -2.19
CA LEU A 366 -5.59 -32.75 -2.53
C LEU A 366 -6.50 -32.38 -3.71
N SER A 367 -6.91 -31.12 -3.80
CA SER A 367 -7.54 -30.50 -4.98
C SER A 367 -8.82 -31.16 -5.53
N ASN A 368 -9.49 -32.03 -4.77
CA ASN A 368 -10.78 -32.56 -5.17
C ASN A 368 -11.87 -31.50 -5.04
N TRP A 369 -12.73 -31.38 -6.06
CA TRP A 369 -13.86 -30.47 -6.05
C TRP A 369 -15.13 -31.17 -5.57
N TYR A 370 -15.62 -30.77 -4.39
CA TYR A 370 -16.79 -31.38 -3.73
C TYR A 370 -18.15 -30.75 -4.09
N GLY A 371 -18.18 -29.85 -5.09
CA GLY A 371 -19.35 -29.04 -5.44
C GLY A 371 -19.60 -27.88 -4.45
N ALA A 372 -20.45 -26.92 -4.82
CA ALA A 372 -20.80 -25.71 -4.05
C ALA A 372 -21.60 -25.97 -2.74
N ASN A 373 -21.51 -27.17 -2.19
CA ASN A 373 -22.11 -27.55 -0.92
C ASN A 373 -21.02 -28.16 -0.04
N LEU A 374 -20.25 -27.29 0.62
CA LEU A 374 -19.54 -27.68 1.84
C LEU A 374 -20.57 -27.78 2.98
N ALA A 375 -21.53 -28.70 2.84
CA ALA A 375 -22.43 -29.10 3.91
C ALA A 375 -21.79 -30.24 4.70
N THR A 376 -20.57 -30.02 5.21
CA THR A 376 -19.93 -30.95 6.14
C THR A 376 -19.96 -30.32 7.52
N THR A 377 -20.76 -30.91 8.42
CA THR A 377 -20.65 -30.77 9.87
C THR A 377 -19.36 -31.41 10.43
N GLY A 378 -18.26 -31.36 9.66
CA GLY A 378 -17.00 -32.02 9.95
C GLY A 378 -15.95 -30.99 10.36
N THR A 379 -15.35 -31.20 11.53
CA THR A 379 -14.18 -30.47 12.01
C THR A 379 -13.07 -30.55 10.95
N PHE A 380 -12.53 -29.41 10.51
CA PHE A 380 -11.30 -29.38 9.71
C PHE A 380 -10.13 -29.81 10.61
N GLY A 381 -9.87 -31.12 10.65
CA GLY A 381 -8.81 -31.72 11.46
C GLY A 381 -7.43 -31.27 10.97
N ALA A 382 -6.65 -30.71 11.88
CA ALA A 382 -5.32 -30.16 11.65
C ALA A 382 -4.34 -31.16 11.02
N ALA A 383 -4.10 -31.04 9.72
CA ALA A 383 -2.84 -31.40 9.08
C ALA A 383 -2.74 -30.71 7.71
N ASN A 384 -2.27 -29.46 7.72
CA ASN A 384 -1.66 -28.78 6.57
C ASN A 384 -2.56 -28.58 5.32
N THR A 385 -3.71 -27.91 5.47
CA THR A 385 -4.49 -27.40 4.34
C THR A 385 -4.55 -25.88 4.38
N THR A 386 -3.75 -25.21 3.55
CA THR A 386 -4.03 -23.83 3.14
C THR A 386 -5.39 -23.82 2.44
N LEU A 387 -6.31 -22.98 2.90
CA LEU A 387 -7.61 -22.79 2.27
C LEU A 387 -7.39 -21.90 1.02
N ASP A 388 -6.99 -22.52 -0.09
CA ASP A 388 -6.87 -21.80 -1.37
C ASP A 388 -8.23 -21.78 -2.06
N GLY A 389 -8.95 -20.66 -1.98
CA GLY A 389 -10.24 -20.47 -2.63
C GLY A 389 -11.20 -19.52 -1.88
N TRP A 390 -12.30 -19.18 -2.55
CA TRP A 390 -13.37 -18.37 -1.96
C TRP A 390 -14.25 -19.25 -1.07
N LEU A 391 -14.36 -18.91 0.21
CA LEU A 391 -15.36 -19.51 1.10
C LEU A 391 -16.75 -18.91 0.77
N LEU A 392 -17.49 -19.57 -0.10
CA LEU A 392 -18.82 -19.12 -0.52
C LEU A 392 -19.90 -19.71 0.40
N PHE A 393 -20.59 -18.86 1.17
CA PHE A 393 -21.78 -19.24 1.92
C PHE A 393 -22.99 -19.25 0.99
N ASN A 394 -23.86 -20.27 1.08
CA ASN A 394 -25.09 -20.33 0.27
C ASN A 394 -26.09 -19.23 0.69
N ASP A 395 -27.21 -19.08 0.00
CA ASP A 395 -28.34 -18.28 0.50
C ASP A 395 -29.03 -19.07 1.63
N PRO A 396 -29.20 -18.54 2.86
CA PRO A 396 -29.81 -19.30 3.95
C PRO A 396 -31.34 -19.40 3.81
N GLY A 397 -31.91 -18.78 2.77
CA GLY A 397 -33.35 -18.67 2.59
C GLY A 397 -34.01 -17.74 3.60
N THR A 398 -35.34 -17.77 3.67
CA THR A 398 -36.15 -16.89 4.55
C THR A 398 -36.07 -17.23 6.05
N SER A 399 -35.17 -18.13 6.46
CA SER A 399 -34.95 -18.50 7.86
C SER A 399 -33.85 -17.63 8.47
N ALA A 400 -34.07 -17.15 9.69
CA ALA A 400 -33.20 -16.25 10.48
C ALA A 400 -31.83 -16.82 10.89
N ASN A 401 -31.36 -17.90 10.24
CA ASN A 401 -30.11 -18.55 10.56
C ASN A 401 -29.06 -18.17 9.51
N SER A 402 -28.24 -17.22 9.91
CA SER A 402 -27.08 -16.69 9.22
C SER A 402 -25.93 -17.70 9.17
N PHE A 403 -25.12 -17.65 8.10
CA PHE A 403 -23.90 -18.47 8.03
C PHE A 403 -22.85 -17.92 8.97
N ILE A 404 -22.25 -18.81 9.75
CA ILE A 404 -21.21 -18.52 10.74
C ILE A 404 -19.92 -19.18 10.27
N ALA A 405 -18.87 -18.40 10.03
CA ALA A 405 -17.51 -18.91 10.09
C ALA A 405 -17.10 -18.93 11.56
N GLN A 406 -16.88 -20.11 12.13
CA GLN A 406 -16.53 -20.27 13.53
C GLN A 406 -15.11 -20.84 13.66
N TRP A 407 -14.27 -20.19 14.46
CA TRP A 407 -12.96 -20.69 14.84
C TRP A 407 -13.00 -21.12 16.30
N VAL A 408 -12.55 -22.36 16.54
CA VAL A 408 -12.50 -22.97 17.87
C VAL A 408 -11.05 -23.27 18.22
N ALA A 409 -10.52 -22.63 19.26
CA ALA A 409 -9.24 -22.98 19.84
C ALA A 409 -9.46 -23.86 21.09
N ASP A 410 -8.88 -25.06 21.09
CA ASP A 410 -8.92 -25.98 22.23
C ASP A 410 -7.50 -26.19 22.77
N ASN A 411 -7.17 -25.45 23.83
CA ASN A 411 -5.97 -25.71 24.64
C ASN A 411 -6.37 -26.31 25.99
N SER A 412 -6.86 -27.56 25.97
CA SER A 412 -6.98 -28.48 27.11
C SER A 412 -7.66 -27.96 28.39
N GLY A 413 -8.86 -27.38 28.29
CA GLY A 413 -9.71 -27.17 29.48
C GLY A 413 -10.98 -26.35 29.30
N THR A 414 -11.00 -25.40 28.37
CA THR A 414 -12.20 -24.61 28.03
C THR A 414 -12.12 -24.21 26.56
N GLN A 415 -13.11 -24.63 25.79
CA GLN A 415 -13.20 -24.36 24.36
C GLN A 415 -13.35 -22.85 24.13
N GLN A 416 -12.44 -22.22 23.39
CA GLN A 416 -12.51 -20.80 23.05
C GLN A 416 -13.12 -20.65 21.66
N THR A 417 -14.25 -19.96 21.55
CA THR A 417 -15.03 -19.84 20.31
C THR A 417 -15.07 -18.40 19.81
N SER A 418 -14.72 -18.18 18.55
CA SER A 418 -14.87 -16.90 17.85
C SER A 418 -15.62 -17.10 16.53
N SER A 419 -16.23 -16.03 16.02
CA SER A 419 -16.98 -16.12 14.76
C SER A 419 -17.00 -14.84 13.93
N VAL A 420 -17.23 -15.03 12.62
CA VAL A 420 -17.60 -13.99 11.65
C VAL A 420 -18.90 -14.42 11.01
N GLN A 421 -19.88 -13.51 11.02
CA GLN A 421 -21.26 -13.84 10.66
C GLN A 421 -21.91 -12.68 9.89
N THR A 422 -22.66 -12.99 8.83
CA THR A 422 -23.57 -12.02 8.20
C THR A 422 -24.99 -12.33 8.66
N ILE A 423 -25.61 -11.44 9.43
CA ILE A 423 -26.98 -11.59 9.93
C ILE A 423 -27.98 -11.10 8.89
N PHE A 424 -28.95 -11.96 8.56
CA PHE A 424 -30.05 -11.65 7.65
C PHE A 424 -31.32 -11.32 8.45
N GLY A 425 -32.11 -10.35 8.00
CA GLY A 425 -33.35 -9.96 8.68
C GLY A 425 -33.86 -8.59 8.24
N ALA A 426 -34.79 -8.03 9.00
CA ALA A 426 -35.33 -6.69 8.76
C ALA A 426 -34.30 -5.57 8.99
N ASN A 427 -33.21 -5.86 9.70
CA ASN A 427 -32.04 -5.00 9.90
C ASN A 427 -30.79 -5.89 9.72
N PRO A 428 -30.29 -6.08 8.49
CA PRO A 428 -29.12 -6.93 8.23
C PRO A 428 -27.83 -6.26 8.71
N TYR A 429 -26.88 -7.04 9.22
CA TYR A 429 -25.58 -6.54 9.66
C TYR A 429 -24.48 -7.59 9.58
N PHE A 430 -23.25 -7.13 9.50
CA PHE A 430 -22.06 -7.97 9.57
C PHE A 430 -21.50 -7.96 11.00
N ARG A 431 -21.29 -9.14 11.60
CA ARG A 431 -20.86 -9.31 12.99
C ARG A 431 -19.50 -10.01 13.07
N LEU A 432 -18.64 -9.49 13.95
CA LEU A 432 -17.45 -10.17 14.45
C LEU A 432 -17.62 -10.48 15.95
N SER A 433 -17.35 -11.72 16.35
CA SER A 433 -17.44 -12.18 17.75
C SER A 433 -16.10 -12.77 18.21
N ALA A 434 -15.59 -12.28 19.35
CA ALA A 434 -14.40 -12.81 20.01
C ALA A 434 -14.79 -13.78 21.13
N PRO A 435 -13.91 -14.67 21.60
CA PRO A 435 -14.21 -15.49 22.77
C PRO A 435 -14.11 -14.64 24.05
N ASN A 436 -15.02 -14.86 25.00
CA ASN A 436 -14.92 -14.30 26.35
C ASN A 436 -14.10 -15.21 27.28
N ASP A 437 -13.88 -14.78 28.53
CA ASP A 437 -13.12 -15.56 29.54
C ASP A 437 -13.70 -16.95 29.85
N SER A 438 -14.98 -17.19 29.52
CA SER A 438 -15.63 -18.50 29.64
C SER A 438 -15.54 -19.36 28.37
N GLY A 439 -14.90 -18.85 27.31
CA GLY A 439 -14.74 -19.49 26.01
C GLY A 439 -15.92 -19.36 25.05
N THR A 440 -16.95 -18.59 25.43
CA THR A 440 -18.15 -18.37 24.63
C THR A 440 -17.96 -17.18 23.71
N GLU A 441 -18.47 -17.23 22.48
CA GLU A 441 -18.40 -16.08 21.57
C GLU A 441 -19.24 -14.89 22.08
N THR A 442 -18.69 -13.68 22.00
CA THR A 442 -19.35 -12.41 22.35
C THR A 442 -19.18 -11.42 21.21
N PRO A 443 -20.26 -10.73 20.75
CA PRO A 443 -20.17 -9.71 19.71
C PRO A 443 -19.23 -8.58 20.10
N VAL A 444 -18.28 -8.22 19.23
CA VAL A 444 -17.36 -7.08 19.43
C VAL A 444 -17.65 -5.95 18.44
N LEU A 445 -18.05 -6.30 17.21
CA LEU A 445 -18.37 -5.36 16.14
C LEU A 445 -19.63 -5.81 15.41
N GLU A 446 -20.57 -4.89 15.21
CA GLU A 446 -21.72 -5.03 14.32
C GLU A 446 -21.77 -3.86 13.33
N LEU A 447 -21.60 -4.14 12.04
CA LEU A 447 -21.68 -3.17 10.95
C LEU A 447 -23.07 -3.24 10.31
N HIS A 448 -23.89 -2.23 10.60
CA HIS A 448 -25.16 -1.98 9.90
C HIS A 448 -24.93 -1.05 8.69
N ASP A 449 -25.95 -0.85 7.88
CA ASP A 449 -25.91 0.09 6.74
C ASP A 449 -25.80 1.56 7.15
N GLU A 450 -26.39 1.92 8.29
CA GLU A 450 -26.43 3.30 8.83
C GLU A 450 -25.65 3.48 10.13
N SER A 451 -25.19 2.41 10.78
CA SER A 451 -24.51 2.49 12.07
C SER A 451 -23.43 1.44 12.26
N ILE A 452 -22.38 1.79 13.02
CA ILE A 452 -21.39 0.85 13.51
C ILE A 452 -21.62 0.72 15.02
N THR A 453 -22.00 -0.46 15.48
CA THR A 453 -22.11 -0.77 16.90
C THR A 453 -20.81 -1.45 17.32
N LEU A 454 -20.00 -0.74 18.09
CA LEU A 454 -18.86 -1.32 18.81
C LEU A 454 -19.36 -1.77 20.18
N PHE A 455 -18.80 -2.86 20.71
CA PHE A 455 -18.89 -3.15 22.15
C PHE A 455 -20.28 -3.47 22.71
N ASN A 456 -21.05 -4.30 22.01
CA ASN A 456 -22.41 -4.70 22.41
C ASN A 456 -22.40 -5.83 23.45
N GLY A 457 -22.27 -5.51 24.75
CA GLY A 457 -22.44 -6.49 25.82
C GLY A 457 -23.23 -6.01 27.03
N ALA A 458 -23.07 -6.71 28.16
CA ALA A 458 -23.92 -6.55 29.34
C ALA A 458 -23.31 -5.57 30.35
N ALA A 459 -24.16 -4.76 30.99
CA ALA A 459 -23.78 -3.76 31.99
C ALA A 459 -22.65 -4.20 32.94
N GLY A 460 -21.64 -3.34 33.09
CA GLY A 460 -20.47 -3.54 33.94
C GLY A 460 -19.31 -4.25 33.24
N VAL A 461 -19.26 -4.18 31.90
CA VAL A 461 -18.11 -4.59 31.10
C VAL A 461 -17.55 -3.35 30.40
N ASP A 462 -16.33 -2.97 30.75
CA ASP A 462 -15.61 -1.88 30.09
C ASP A 462 -15.03 -2.35 28.75
N TYR A 463 -15.09 -1.49 27.74
CA TYR A 463 -14.52 -1.78 26.43
C TYR A 463 -13.51 -0.73 26.01
N PHE A 464 -12.37 -1.20 25.49
CA PHE A 464 -11.26 -0.37 25.07
C PHE A 464 -11.14 -0.40 23.54
N LEU A 465 -11.11 0.78 22.90
CA LEU A 465 -10.69 0.93 21.52
C LEU A 465 -9.23 1.41 21.49
N ASN A 466 -8.30 0.47 21.33
CA ASN A 466 -6.87 0.80 21.24
C ASN A 466 -6.51 1.14 19.78
N PHE A 467 -6.07 2.37 19.54
CA PHE A 467 -5.46 2.77 18.28
C PHE A 467 -3.94 2.55 18.36
N ASN A 468 -3.47 1.37 17.95
CA ASN A 468 -2.05 1.00 18.06
C ASN A 468 -1.25 1.31 16.78
N GLY A 469 -1.32 2.56 16.31
CA GLY A 469 -0.24 3.08 15.47
C GLY A 469 1.02 3.11 16.33
N GLU A 470 2.17 2.69 15.81
CA GLU A 470 3.39 2.36 16.57
C GLU A 470 3.89 3.48 17.51
N ASP A 471 3.33 4.70 17.45
CA ASP A 471 3.97 5.92 17.98
C ASP A 471 3.06 6.89 18.78
N ASN A 472 1.82 6.58 19.24
CA ASN A 472 1.13 7.34 20.33
C ASN A 472 -0.30 6.82 20.64
N ASP A 473 -0.52 6.41 21.88
CA ASP A 473 -1.63 5.60 22.39
C ASP A 473 -2.81 6.40 22.93
N GLY A 474 -3.46 7.19 22.08
CA GLY A 474 -4.78 7.76 22.41
C GLY A 474 -5.81 6.66 22.69
N ILE A 475 -6.02 6.30 23.95
CA ILE A 475 -7.09 5.38 24.37
C ILE A 475 -8.39 6.19 24.47
N ILE A 476 -9.42 5.74 23.75
CA ILE A 476 -10.79 6.17 24.02
C ILE A 476 -11.44 5.11 24.89
N THR A 477 -11.78 5.48 26.13
CA THR A 477 -12.45 4.59 27.08
C THR A 477 -13.90 5.02 27.23
N TYR A 478 -14.82 4.12 26.85
CA TYR A 478 -16.24 4.26 27.22
C TYR A 478 -16.54 3.30 28.37
N MET A 479 -16.77 3.87 29.54
CA MET A 479 -17.21 3.17 30.75
C MET A 479 -18.73 3.28 30.82
N GLU A 480 -19.42 2.23 30.36
CA GLU A 480 -20.86 2.26 30.16
C GLU A 480 -21.66 2.38 31.47
N ASP A 481 -21.13 1.91 32.60
CA ASP A 481 -21.78 2.01 33.91
C ASP A 481 -21.49 3.32 34.66
N GLU A 482 -20.41 4.01 34.32
CA GLU A 482 -20.11 5.36 34.80
C GLU A 482 -20.73 6.47 33.94
N ASP A 483 -21.42 6.13 32.83
CA ASP A 483 -21.87 7.08 31.80
C ASP A 483 -20.72 8.01 31.34
N ARG A 484 -19.48 7.48 31.31
CA ARG A 484 -18.25 8.27 31.19
C ARG A 484 -17.50 7.94 29.91
N PHE A 485 -17.10 8.98 29.19
CA PHE A 485 -16.34 8.90 27.95
C PHE A 485 -15.01 9.64 28.15
N ASP A 486 -13.94 8.89 28.37
CA ASP A 486 -12.60 9.42 28.61
C ASP A 486 -11.74 9.35 27.34
N PHE A 487 -10.98 10.41 27.12
CA PHE A 487 -9.90 10.48 26.14
C PHE A 487 -8.59 10.58 26.93
N ASP A 488 -7.58 9.79 26.55
CA ASP A 488 -6.30 9.75 27.27
C ASP A 488 -5.50 11.06 27.14
N ASN A 489 -5.77 11.86 26.10
CA ASN A 489 -5.13 13.15 25.87
C ASN A 489 -6.14 14.22 25.40
N ASP A 490 -5.65 15.31 24.81
CA ASP A 490 -6.46 16.43 24.34
C ASP A 490 -7.57 16.02 23.35
N VAL A 491 -8.76 16.61 23.54
CA VAL A 491 -9.88 16.50 22.59
C VAL A 491 -9.87 17.72 21.70
N ASP A 492 -9.24 17.59 20.55
CA ASP A 492 -9.18 18.67 19.57
C ASP A 492 -10.47 18.70 18.73
N VAL A 493 -11.34 19.68 19.00
CA VAL A 493 -12.64 19.82 18.33
C VAL A 493 -12.57 20.98 17.35
N ALA A 494 -12.60 20.68 16.06
CA ALA A 494 -12.55 21.67 14.98
C ALA A 494 -13.75 22.68 14.96
N GLY A 495 -14.69 22.55 15.90
CA GLY A 495 -15.87 23.39 16.05
C GLY A 495 -16.16 23.71 17.52
N ALA A 496 -17.34 24.28 17.80
CA ALA A 496 -17.73 24.61 19.17
C ALA A 496 -18.04 23.35 20.01
N LEU A 497 -17.29 23.13 21.09
CA LEU A 497 -17.61 22.12 22.10
C LEU A 497 -18.76 22.63 23.00
N THR A 498 -19.93 21.99 22.91
CA THR A 498 -21.08 22.31 23.78
C THR A 498 -21.15 21.30 24.92
N ILE A 499 -20.81 21.71 26.15
CA ILE A 499 -20.83 20.84 27.33
C ILE A 499 -22.12 21.11 28.12
N GLY A 500 -23.01 20.12 28.22
CA GLY A 500 -24.32 20.28 28.87
C GLY A 500 -24.25 20.48 30.39
N SER A 501 -23.27 19.85 31.05
CA SER A 501 -22.92 20.08 32.45
C SER A 501 -21.45 19.78 32.66
N LEU A 502 -20.73 20.68 33.28
CA LEU A 502 -19.34 20.46 33.68
C LEU A 502 -19.35 19.68 35.00
N GLY A 503 -18.53 18.62 35.10
CA GLY A 503 -18.35 17.87 36.34
C GLY A 503 -17.78 18.74 37.46
N THR A 504 -17.61 18.19 38.67
CA THR A 504 -17.10 18.93 39.85
C THR A 504 -15.61 19.28 39.79
N GLY A 505 -14.97 19.17 38.62
CA GLY A 505 -13.56 19.52 38.40
C GLY A 505 -13.38 20.97 37.97
N ASP A 506 -12.14 21.44 38.01
CA ASP A 506 -11.79 22.79 37.54
C ASP A 506 -11.82 22.87 36.01
N ILE A 507 -12.18 24.04 35.49
CA ILE A 507 -12.12 24.36 34.05
C ILE A 507 -10.87 25.20 33.84
N THR A 508 -9.89 24.65 33.13
CA THR A 508 -8.69 25.39 32.72
C THR A 508 -8.88 25.89 31.30
N ILE A 509 -8.75 27.20 31.08
CA ILE A 509 -8.77 27.82 29.76
C ILE A 509 -7.38 28.46 29.56
N SER A 510 -6.56 27.87 28.68
CA SER A 510 -5.20 28.34 28.38
C SER A 510 -5.15 28.97 27.00
N ASP A 511 -4.99 30.29 26.95
CA ASP A 511 -4.78 31.11 25.75
C ASP A 511 -3.84 32.27 26.15
N VAL A 512 -3.33 33.05 25.20
CA VAL A 512 -2.66 34.33 25.49
C VAL A 512 -3.63 35.37 26.05
N THR A 513 -4.93 35.24 25.73
CA THR A 513 -6.02 36.05 26.31
C THR A 513 -7.25 35.16 26.56
N PRO A 514 -7.28 34.32 27.62
CA PRO A 514 -8.38 33.41 27.87
C PRO A 514 -9.71 34.15 28.06
N VAL A 515 -10.70 33.82 27.22
CA VAL A 515 -12.05 34.39 27.28
C VAL A 515 -13.09 33.30 27.56
N LEU A 516 -13.85 33.47 28.65
CA LEU A 516 -15.06 32.69 28.93
C LEU A 516 -16.29 33.46 28.46
N ASN A 517 -16.94 32.97 27.40
CA ASN A 517 -18.14 33.58 26.81
C ASN A 517 -19.41 32.88 27.28
N TYR A 518 -20.35 33.65 27.82
CA TYR A 518 -21.69 33.21 28.17
C TYR A 518 -22.67 33.73 27.11
N LYS A 519 -23.25 32.80 26.35
CA LYS A 519 -24.28 33.08 25.35
C LYS A 519 -25.64 32.65 25.90
N ASP A 520 -26.60 33.56 25.86
CA ASP A 520 -28.00 33.23 26.04
C ASP A 520 -28.57 32.79 24.69
N THR A 521 -28.75 31.49 24.53
CA THR A 521 -29.26 30.92 23.27
C THR A 521 -30.70 31.33 22.96
N ASP A 522 -31.46 31.89 23.92
CA ASP A 522 -32.80 32.40 23.67
C ASP A 522 -32.84 33.90 23.29
N ALA A 523 -31.69 34.60 23.42
CA ALA A 523 -31.53 35.96 22.97
C ALA A 523 -31.62 36.02 21.43
N SER A 524 -32.59 36.78 20.93
CA SER A 524 -32.98 36.77 19.51
C SER A 524 -31.91 37.32 18.53
N ALA A 525 -30.79 37.81 19.05
CA ALA A 525 -29.73 38.47 18.27
C ALA A 525 -28.44 37.64 18.10
N GLY A 526 -28.32 36.46 18.73
CA GLY A 526 -27.20 35.53 18.53
C GLY A 526 -25.84 36.07 19.02
N ASP A 527 -25.88 37.05 19.91
CA ASP A 527 -24.75 37.76 20.48
C ASP A 527 -24.18 37.07 21.75
N VAL A 528 -22.98 37.48 22.16
CA VAL A 528 -22.39 37.12 23.46
C VAL A 528 -22.98 38.04 24.51
N ASN A 529 -23.77 37.51 25.44
CA ASN A 529 -24.48 38.29 26.45
C ASN A 529 -23.55 38.78 27.57
N PHE A 530 -22.53 37.96 27.91
CA PHE A 530 -21.55 38.27 28.94
C PHE A 530 -20.24 37.54 28.66
N SER A 531 -19.10 38.17 28.93
CA SER A 531 -17.80 37.51 28.86
C SER A 531 -16.89 37.92 30.01
N ILE A 532 -16.01 37.00 30.39
CA ILE A 532 -14.90 37.25 31.30
C ILE A 532 -13.64 37.06 30.46
N GLN A 533 -12.84 38.11 30.34
CA GLN A 533 -11.56 38.09 29.65
C GLN A 533 -10.48 38.27 30.70
N ALA A 534 -9.50 37.36 30.73
CA ALA A 534 -8.29 37.52 31.51
C ALA A 534 -7.13 37.72 30.52
N ASP A 535 -6.47 38.87 30.58
CA ASP A 535 -5.31 39.18 29.76
C ASP A 535 -4.07 38.98 30.64
N ALA A 536 -3.41 37.83 30.47
CA ALA A 536 -2.16 37.52 31.15
C ALA A 536 -1.02 38.06 30.31
N THR A 537 -0.36 39.12 30.77
CA THR A 537 0.74 39.73 30.02
C THR A 537 2.06 39.20 30.53
N ASP A 538 2.66 38.25 29.79
CA ASP A 538 4.01 37.78 30.08
C ASP A 538 5.03 38.80 29.57
N ILE A 539 5.63 39.55 30.48
CA ILE A 539 6.76 40.46 30.22
C ILE A 539 8.12 39.85 30.57
N GLY A 540 8.16 38.58 30.97
CA GLY A 540 9.40 37.82 31.21
C GLY A 540 10.20 38.22 32.44
N ASP A 541 9.59 38.94 33.40
CA ASP A 541 10.28 39.48 34.57
C ASP A 541 9.81 38.89 35.93
N GLY A 542 8.93 37.88 35.92
CA GLY A 542 8.43 37.23 37.13
C GLY A 542 7.39 38.05 37.90
N THR A 543 6.89 39.16 37.32
CA THR A 543 5.75 39.92 37.81
C THR A 543 4.54 39.74 36.89
N GLU A 544 4.16 38.49 36.65
CA GLU A 544 3.02 38.18 35.79
C GLU A 544 1.71 38.64 36.45
N ASP A 545 1.18 39.74 35.95
CA ASP A 545 -0.06 40.36 36.40
C ASP A 545 -1.22 39.98 35.46
N ILE A 546 -2.38 39.64 36.03
CA ILE A 546 -3.57 39.23 35.28
C ILE A 546 -4.61 40.37 35.33
N ASP A 547 -4.88 40.95 34.17
CA ASP A 547 -5.98 41.90 34.02
C ASP A 547 -7.28 41.15 33.73
N VAL A 548 -8.31 41.34 34.56
CA VAL A 548 -9.61 40.70 34.38
C VAL A 548 -10.67 41.73 33.99
N LEU A 549 -11.22 41.60 32.79
CA LEU A 549 -12.31 42.42 32.27
C LEU A 549 -13.63 41.64 32.21
N PHE A 550 -14.63 42.14 32.91
CA PHE A 550 -16.00 41.65 32.84
C PHE A 550 -16.81 42.49 31.85
N ASN A 551 -17.24 41.86 30.76
CA ASN A 551 -18.04 42.49 29.73
C ASN A 551 -19.48 41.99 29.81
N ALA A 552 -20.44 42.90 29.68
CA ALA A 552 -21.84 42.56 29.45
C ALA A 552 -22.31 43.25 28.18
N GLN A 553 -23.19 42.60 27.45
CA GLN A 553 -23.77 43.22 26.27
C GLN A 553 -24.83 44.24 26.68
N VAL A 554 -24.68 45.46 26.17
CA VAL A 554 -25.68 46.53 26.32
C VAL A 554 -25.96 47.10 24.93
N ALA A 555 -27.21 46.95 24.47
CA ALA A 555 -27.69 47.49 23.19
C ALA A 555 -26.87 47.04 21.95
N GLY A 556 -26.42 45.78 21.91
CA GLY A 556 -25.74 45.23 20.74
C GLY A 556 -24.20 45.29 20.79
N SER A 557 -23.62 45.99 21.77
CA SER A 557 -22.16 46.07 21.97
C SER A 557 -21.75 45.47 23.30
N ALA A 558 -20.62 44.76 23.34
CA ALA A 558 -19.99 44.36 24.59
C ALA A 558 -19.42 45.60 25.29
N ILE A 559 -19.67 45.73 26.59
CA ILE A 559 -19.21 46.86 27.40
C ILE A 559 -18.59 46.31 28.69
N GLY A 560 -17.31 46.63 28.90
CA GLY A 560 -16.62 46.38 30.15
C GLY A 560 -17.23 47.20 31.28
N PHE A 561 -17.86 46.53 32.25
CA PHE A 561 -18.51 47.19 33.38
C PHE A 561 -17.73 47.06 34.69
N MET A 562 -16.80 46.10 34.74
CA MET A 562 -15.88 45.91 35.86
C MET A 562 -14.52 45.46 35.31
N SER A 563 -13.45 46.06 35.79
CA SER A 563 -12.10 45.60 35.48
C SER A 563 -11.25 45.56 36.75
N PHE A 564 -10.47 44.49 36.86
CA PHE A 564 -9.39 44.34 37.82
C PHE A 564 -8.11 44.45 37.02
N ASP A 565 -7.38 45.52 37.25
CA ASP A 565 -6.06 45.73 36.71
C ASP A 565 -5.09 45.36 37.83
N ALA A 566 -4.20 44.41 37.57
CA ALA A 566 -3.41 43.79 38.63
C ALA A 566 -2.34 44.73 39.21
N ASP A 567 -1.83 45.68 38.41
CA ASP A 567 -0.93 46.76 38.84
C ASP A 567 -1.56 48.17 38.77
N GLY A 568 -2.70 48.30 38.10
CA GLY A 568 -3.42 49.55 37.95
C GLY A 568 -4.67 49.69 38.80
N ASP A 569 -5.71 50.24 38.19
CA ASP A 569 -6.89 50.74 38.87
C ASP A 569 -8.06 49.73 38.83
N PHE A 570 -8.77 49.56 39.94
CA PHE A 570 -10.05 48.85 39.94
C PHE A 570 -11.19 49.78 39.52
N PHE A 571 -11.95 49.37 38.49
CA PHE A 571 -13.05 50.17 37.94
C PHE A 571 -14.41 49.49 38.10
N LEU A 572 -15.42 50.29 38.48
CA LEU A 572 -16.84 49.98 38.27
C LEU A 572 -17.48 51.04 37.39
N ARG A 573 -18.11 50.61 36.29
CA ARG A 573 -18.76 51.47 35.30
C ARG A 573 -20.25 51.12 35.20
N SER A 574 -21.13 52.11 35.04
CA SER A 574 -22.56 51.85 34.82
C SER A 574 -22.96 51.98 33.36
N GLY A 575 -23.64 50.95 32.85
CA GLY A 575 -24.65 51.04 31.78
C GLY A 575 -24.30 51.90 30.56
N GLY A 576 -23.57 51.33 29.60
CA GLY A 576 -23.57 51.87 28.23
C GLY A 576 -22.55 52.96 27.92
N GLY A 577 -21.98 53.63 28.93
CA GLY A 577 -21.13 54.82 28.73
C GLY A 577 -19.80 54.75 29.47
N ALA A 578 -18.80 55.47 28.96
CA ALA A 578 -17.44 55.60 29.51
C ALA A 578 -17.36 56.32 30.88
N ASN A 579 -18.48 56.48 31.58
CA ASN A 579 -18.51 57.21 32.84
C ASN A 579 -18.18 56.26 33.98
N THR A 580 -16.97 56.40 34.50
CA THR A 580 -16.51 55.70 35.69
C THR A 580 -17.33 56.13 36.91
N GLN A 581 -17.95 55.15 37.59
CA GLN A 581 -18.72 55.43 38.79
C GLN A 581 -17.89 55.29 40.05
N LEU A 582 -17.01 54.28 40.09
CA LEU A 582 -16.06 54.08 41.16
C LEU A 582 -14.70 53.69 40.58
N VAL A 583 -13.65 54.32 41.12
CA VAL A 583 -12.24 53.98 40.90
C VAL A 583 -11.63 53.68 42.26
N LEU A 584 -10.84 52.63 42.36
CA LEU A 584 -9.77 52.55 43.34
C LEU A 584 -8.47 52.62 42.55
N ASP A 585 -7.74 53.71 42.66
CA ASP A 585 -6.50 53.87 41.90
C ASP A 585 -5.37 53.04 42.50
N SER A 586 -4.28 52.83 41.75
CA SER A 586 -3.09 52.12 42.24
C SER A 586 -2.41 52.80 43.45
N GLY A 587 -2.74 54.06 43.74
CA GLY A 587 -2.35 54.80 44.95
C GLY A 587 -3.23 54.51 46.18
N GLY A 588 -4.29 53.71 46.03
CA GLY A 588 -5.26 53.38 47.07
C GLY A 588 -6.34 54.45 47.29
N ASN A 589 -6.47 55.43 46.38
CA ASN A 589 -7.49 56.46 46.45
C ASN A 589 -8.80 55.98 45.83
N VAL A 590 -9.91 56.24 46.52
CA VAL A 590 -11.25 55.91 46.03
C VAL A 590 -11.88 57.14 45.36
N GLY A 591 -12.11 57.07 44.06
CA GLY A 591 -12.90 58.03 43.31
C GLY A 591 -14.35 57.56 43.18
N ILE A 592 -15.33 58.43 43.47
CA ILE A 592 -16.74 58.19 43.12
C ILE A 592 -17.18 59.31 42.17
N GLY A 593 -17.46 58.95 40.92
CA GLY A 593 -17.79 59.90 39.83
C GLY A 593 -16.59 60.72 39.31
N THR A 594 -15.36 60.33 39.65
CA THR A 594 -14.11 60.80 39.03
C THR A 594 -13.28 59.60 38.57
N ALA A 595 -12.58 59.75 37.45
CA ALA A 595 -11.68 58.71 36.93
C ALA A 595 -10.24 58.83 37.48
N THR A 596 -9.89 59.95 38.11
CA THR A 596 -8.53 60.26 38.58
C THR A 596 -8.60 60.92 39.95
N PRO A 597 -8.92 60.16 41.03
CA PRO A 597 -8.99 60.73 42.36
C PRO A 597 -7.63 61.29 42.80
N GLY A 598 -7.57 62.58 43.12
CA GLY A 598 -6.36 63.25 43.61
C GLY A 598 -6.14 63.13 45.12
N THR A 599 -7.06 62.47 45.83
CA THR A 599 -7.04 62.28 47.29
C THR A 599 -7.71 60.96 47.66
N THR A 600 -7.43 60.43 48.87
CA THR A 600 -7.86 59.10 49.35
C THR A 600 -9.35 58.79 49.17
N LEU A 601 -10.22 59.80 49.24
CA LEU A 601 -11.62 59.68 48.83
C LEU A 601 -12.02 60.97 48.11
N GLU A 602 -12.23 60.89 46.80
CA GLU A 602 -12.73 62.00 45.99
C GLU A 602 -14.12 61.67 45.46
N LEU A 603 -15.12 62.44 45.89
CA LEU A 603 -16.46 62.40 45.32
C LEU A 603 -16.59 63.58 44.35
N SER A 604 -16.89 63.30 43.09
CA SER A 604 -16.95 64.28 42.02
C SER A 604 -18.16 64.03 41.12
N ASP A 605 -18.77 65.09 40.59
CA ASP A 605 -19.77 65.01 39.52
C ASP A 605 -19.62 66.24 38.62
N ASN A 606 -19.84 66.05 37.33
CA ASN A 606 -19.67 67.08 36.30
C ASN A 606 -21.01 67.42 35.63
N THR A 607 -22.08 67.55 36.42
CA THR A 607 -23.35 68.07 35.92
C THR A 607 -23.32 69.61 35.94
N ALA A 608 -23.23 70.19 34.73
CA ALA A 608 -23.12 71.62 34.47
C ALA A 608 -23.96 72.52 35.42
N ASN A 609 -23.28 73.19 36.36
CA ASN A 609 -23.81 74.22 37.27
C ASN A 609 -25.02 73.81 38.15
N ALA A 610 -25.35 72.53 38.28
CA ALA A 610 -26.31 72.07 39.28
C ALA A 610 -25.64 72.00 40.65
N ALA A 611 -26.36 72.34 41.72
CA ALA A 611 -25.83 72.13 43.08
C ALA A 611 -25.69 70.62 43.32
N HIS A 612 -24.46 70.15 43.49
CA HIS A 612 -24.17 68.73 43.64
C HIS A 612 -23.85 68.37 45.11
N PRO A 613 -24.72 67.62 45.82
CA PRO A 613 -24.44 67.17 47.17
C PRO A 613 -23.53 65.94 47.14
N PHE A 614 -22.24 66.11 47.49
CA PHE A 614 -21.29 64.99 47.56
C PHE A 614 -21.56 64.03 48.72
N ILE A 615 -22.11 64.55 49.83
CA ILE A 615 -22.49 63.73 50.98
C ILE A 615 -23.90 64.14 51.39
N THR A 616 -24.88 63.27 51.12
CA THR A 616 -26.24 63.41 51.64
C THR A 616 -26.37 62.50 52.84
N LEU A 617 -26.45 63.08 54.04
CA LEU A 617 -26.69 62.31 55.26
C LEU A 617 -28.15 62.49 55.67
N LEU A 618 -28.94 61.44 55.47
CA LEU A 618 -30.37 61.40 55.80
C LEU A 618 -30.57 60.63 57.11
N ASN A 619 -31.30 61.24 58.04
CA ASN A 619 -31.93 60.55 59.15
C ASN A 619 -33.42 60.51 58.83
N ASP A 620 -33.90 59.34 58.40
CA ASP A 620 -35.23 59.15 57.78
C ASP A 620 -36.35 58.84 58.77
N ASP A 621 -36.11 59.05 60.06
CA ASP A 621 -37.04 58.70 61.13
C ASP A 621 -38.40 59.44 60.99
N GLU A 622 -39.48 58.65 60.85
CA GLU A 622 -40.78 59.06 60.34
C GLU A 622 -41.77 59.47 61.45
N GLN A 623 -41.85 60.79 61.68
CA GLN A 623 -42.97 61.66 62.13
C GLN A 623 -44.08 61.25 63.14
N ALA A 624 -44.03 60.14 63.88
CA ALA A 624 -45.21 59.75 64.68
C ALA A 624 -45.33 60.27 66.13
N THR A 625 -44.27 60.68 66.87
CA THR A 625 -44.42 60.96 68.33
C THR A 625 -43.56 62.06 68.98
N GLY A 626 -43.40 63.23 68.35
CA GLY A 626 -42.90 64.41 69.07
C GLY A 626 -41.41 64.35 69.40
N GLU A 627 -40.60 64.03 68.41
CA GLU A 627 -39.16 63.91 68.56
C GLU A 627 -38.46 65.26 68.37
N THR A 628 -37.56 65.57 69.29
CA THR A 628 -36.65 66.72 69.21
C THR A 628 -35.24 66.14 69.27
N SER A 629 -34.27 66.74 68.55
CA SER A 629 -32.85 66.34 68.55
C SER A 629 -32.43 65.24 67.57
N GLN A 630 -33.13 65.06 66.44
CA GLN A 630 -32.54 64.34 65.31
C GLN A 630 -31.26 65.08 64.87
N THR A 631 -30.17 64.34 64.79
CA THR A 631 -28.88 64.84 64.33
C THR A 631 -28.34 63.93 63.24
N VAL A 632 -27.62 64.53 62.30
CA VAL A 632 -26.75 63.80 61.39
C VAL A 632 -25.38 64.43 61.43
N ASP A 633 -24.38 63.62 61.74
CA ASP A 633 -23.06 64.08 62.13
C ASP A 633 -22.02 63.67 61.08
N VAL A 634 -21.18 64.62 60.65
CA VAL A 634 -19.88 64.35 60.03
C VAL A 634 -18.83 64.42 61.12
N LEU A 635 -18.23 63.29 61.45
CA LEU A 635 -17.19 63.16 62.46
C LEU A 635 -15.81 63.25 61.81
N PHE A 636 -14.93 64.05 62.40
CA PHE A 636 -13.54 64.18 62.01
C PHE A 636 -12.69 63.61 63.13
N GLU A 637 -12.02 62.48 62.87
CA GLU A 637 -11.12 61.82 63.80
C GLU A 637 -9.68 62.05 63.36
N PHE A 638 -8.80 62.29 64.33
CA PHE A 638 -7.36 62.32 64.09
C PHE A 638 -6.69 61.26 64.95
N LYS A 639 -5.65 60.60 64.41
CA LYS A 639 -4.76 59.75 65.21
C LYS A 639 -3.84 60.65 66.04
N GLY A 640 -4.30 60.99 67.24
CA GLY A 640 -3.50 61.74 68.20
C GLY A 640 -2.50 60.84 68.93
N THR A 641 -1.25 61.28 69.09
CA THR A 641 -0.32 60.65 70.03
C THR A 641 -0.67 61.11 71.44
N VAL A 642 -1.02 60.17 72.32
CA VAL A 642 -0.87 60.43 73.76
C VAL A 642 0.63 60.47 74.02
N ASP A 643 1.11 61.61 74.50
CA ASP A 643 2.51 61.94 74.74
C ASP A 643 3.31 60.71 75.23
N SER A 644 4.19 60.18 74.37
CA SER A 644 5.16 59.07 74.61
C SER A 644 4.73 57.59 74.47
N GLY A 645 3.59 57.23 73.85
CA GLY A 645 3.18 55.80 73.69
C GLY A 645 2.89 55.35 72.26
N SER A 646 3.38 54.17 71.85
CA SER A 646 3.23 53.57 70.51
C SER A 646 1.84 53.02 70.17
N ASN A 647 0.78 53.45 70.88
CA ASN A 647 -0.59 53.02 70.63
C ASN A 647 -1.40 54.20 70.08
N TYR A 648 -1.69 54.15 68.80
CA TYR A 648 -2.52 55.13 68.09
C TYR A 648 -3.99 54.73 68.23
N THR A 649 -4.71 55.34 69.15
CA THR A 649 -6.18 55.25 69.15
C THR A 649 -6.72 56.42 68.35
N GLU A 650 -7.68 56.15 67.46
CA GLU A 650 -8.40 57.20 66.74
C GLU A 650 -9.18 58.03 67.78
N GLU A 651 -8.88 59.33 67.87
CA GLU A 651 -9.59 60.26 68.74
C GLU A 651 -10.41 61.22 67.87
N GLU A 652 -11.69 61.31 68.16
CA GLU A 652 -12.58 62.32 67.61
C GLU A 652 -12.00 63.71 67.89
N ALA A 653 -11.83 64.53 66.86
CA ALA A 653 -11.22 65.85 66.97
C ALA A 653 -12.22 66.97 66.73
N ALA A 654 -13.14 66.77 65.80
CA ALA A 654 -14.21 67.72 65.52
C ALA A 654 -15.44 66.99 64.99
N LYS A 655 -16.61 67.61 65.14
CA LYS A 655 -17.86 67.08 64.61
C LYS A 655 -18.73 68.19 64.07
N ILE A 656 -19.27 68.00 62.89
CA ILE A 656 -20.25 68.89 62.28
C ILE A 656 -21.60 68.18 62.33
N SER A 657 -22.55 68.75 63.06
CA SER A 657 -23.87 68.15 63.30
C SER A 657 -24.94 68.99 62.64
N ALA A 658 -25.58 68.46 61.61
CA ALA A 658 -26.85 68.99 61.15
C ALA A 658 -27.94 68.52 62.12
N TYR A 659 -28.76 69.44 62.63
CA TYR A 659 -29.73 69.11 63.68
C TYR A 659 -31.05 69.85 63.48
N LYS A 660 -32.16 69.24 63.94
CA LYS A 660 -33.49 69.86 63.92
C LYS A 660 -33.79 70.60 65.22
N ILE A 661 -34.30 71.85 65.13
CA ILE A 661 -34.61 72.70 66.29
C ILE A 661 -36.12 72.64 66.61
N GLY A 662 -36.55 71.57 67.29
CA GLY A 662 -37.93 71.45 67.79
C GLY A 662 -38.96 71.10 66.73
N ASP A 663 -40.20 70.84 67.16
CA ASP A 663 -41.38 70.64 66.31
C ASP A 663 -42.27 71.87 66.47
N PHE A 664 -42.36 72.70 65.43
CA PHE A 664 -43.44 73.67 65.31
C PHE A 664 -44.25 73.43 64.04
N TRP A 665 -44.88 72.26 63.92
CA TRP A 665 -45.95 72.11 62.95
C TRP A 665 -47.17 72.91 63.39
N THR A 666 -47.41 74.05 62.74
CA THR A 666 -48.74 74.69 62.77
C THR A 666 -49.46 74.37 61.47
N ALA A 667 -50.70 73.88 61.57
CA ALA A 667 -51.50 73.35 60.47
C ALA A 667 -51.90 74.37 59.36
N GLY A 668 -51.19 75.50 59.22
CA GLY A 668 -51.56 76.61 58.33
C GLY A 668 -50.44 77.25 57.50
N GLY A 669 -49.20 76.78 57.52
CA GLY A 669 -48.12 77.33 56.69
C GLY A 669 -46.99 76.32 56.44
N GLN A 670 -46.77 75.97 55.18
CA GLN A 670 -45.88 74.87 54.74
C GLN A 670 -44.43 75.32 54.50
N ALA A 671 -43.67 75.61 55.57
CA ALA A 671 -42.21 75.63 55.50
C ALA A 671 -41.62 75.43 56.91
N ASP A 672 -41.25 74.19 57.27
CA ASP A 672 -40.54 73.84 58.50
C ASP A 672 -39.04 73.65 58.25
N ASN A 673 -38.36 74.67 57.73
CA ASN A 673 -36.89 74.63 57.59
C ASN A 673 -36.21 75.02 58.92
N ASP A 674 -36.51 74.35 60.03
CA ASP A 674 -35.91 74.60 61.34
C ASP A 674 -34.62 73.78 61.57
N ALA A 675 -33.88 73.54 60.49
CA ALA A 675 -32.57 72.93 60.52
C ALA A 675 -31.50 73.95 60.98
N GLY A 676 -30.51 73.45 61.70
CA GLY A 676 -29.30 74.19 62.04
C GLY A 676 -28.05 73.32 61.87
N LEU A 677 -26.90 73.97 61.93
CA LEU A 677 -25.58 73.35 61.90
C LEU A 677 -24.84 73.68 63.19
N LYS A 678 -24.35 72.66 63.89
CA LYS A 678 -23.44 72.83 65.03
C LYS A 678 -22.04 72.38 64.63
N LEU A 679 -21.04 73.17 65.03
CA LEU A 679 -19.64 72.83 64.91
C LEU A 679 -19.10 72.54 66.32
N TYR A 680 -18.62 71.32 66.52
CA TYR A 680 -17.99 70.88 67.75
C TYR A 680 -16.50 70.66 67.52
N THR A 681 -15.69 70.99 68.52
CA THR A 681 -14.30 70.53 68.65
C THR A 681 -14.20 69.64 69.88
N VAL A 682 -13.30 68.66 69.89
CA VAL A 682 -13.11 67.80 71.06
C VAL A 682 -11.98 68.37 71.92
N THR A 683 -12.21 68.41 73.23
CA THR A 683 -11.18 68.78 74.21
C THR A 683 -11.27 67.81 75.38
N ASN A 684 -10.19 67.08 75.66
CA ASN A 684 -10.13 66.02 76.68
C ASN A 684 -11.24 64.96 76.53
N GLY A 685 -11.52 64.50 75.30
CA GLY A 685 -12.52 63.47 75.03
C GLY A 685 -13.98 63.91 75.16
N ALA A 686 -14.25 65.22 75.28
CA ALA A 686 -15.61 65.77 75.31
C ALA A 686 -15.83 66.78 74.17
N TYR A 687 -17.01 66.69 73.53
CA TYR A 687 -17.43 67.67 72.53
C TYR A 687 -17.69 69.04 73.14
N VAL A 688 -16.96 70.03 72.68
CA VAL A 688 -17.13 71.44 72.97
C VAL A 688 -17.81 72.10 71.78
N LEU A 689 -19.02 72.60 71.96
CA LEU A 689 -19.75 73.35 70.93
C LEU A 689 -19.04 74.69 70.69
N ASN A 690 -18.45 74.86 69.52
CA ASN A 690 -17.72 76.07 69.15
C ASN A 690 -18.67 77.10 68.52
N SER A 691 -19.58 76.66 67.65
CA SER A 691 -20.52 77.54 66.97
C SER A 691 -21.82 76.83 66.59
N THR A 692 -22.92 77.58 66.61
CA THR A 692 -24.24 77.12 66.16
C THR A 692 -24.75 78.09 65.12
N PHE A 693 -25.13 77.58 63.97
CA PHE A 693 -25.77 78.33 62.90
C PHE A 693 -27.20 77.81 62.78
N SER A 694 -28.19 78.67 63.01
CA SER A 694 -29.60 78.38 62.72
C SER A 694 -30.06 79.23 61.55
N ASP A 695 -31.19 78.87 60.94
CA ASP A 695 -31.79 79.53 59.76
C ASP A 695 -32.00 81.08 59.93
N ASN A 696 -31.86 81.62 61.14
CA ASN A 696 -31.95 83.07 61.42
C ASN A 696 -30.62 83.79 61.73
N ALA A 697 -29.46 83.13 61.70
CA ALA A 697 -28.20 83.72 62.17
C ALA A 697 -27.34 84.40 61.08
N LEU A 698 -27.72 84.36 59.80
CA LEU A 698 -26.92 84.89 58.69
C LEU A 698 -27.63 86.00 57.91
N ALA A 699 -27.97 87.10 58.58
CA ALA A 699 -28.32 88.37 57.94
C ALA A 699 -27.29 89.44 58.31
N VAL A 700 -26.10 89.40 57.70
CA VAL A 700 -25.13 90.50 57.81
C VAL A 700 -25.55 91.62 56.85
N VAL A 701 -26.18 92.66 57.41
CA VAL A 701 -26.39 93.95 56.74
C VAL A 701 -25.88 95.07 57.66
N GLY A 702 -24.70 95.63 57.35
CA GLY A 702 -24.31 96.98 57.78
C GLY A 702 -22.93 97.18 58.43
N ASN A 703 -22.16 98.12 57.86
CA ASN A 703 -20.87 98.68 58.34
C ASN A 703 -20.86 99.07 59.82
N VAL A 704 -19.81 98.68 60.57
CA VAL A 704 -19.56 99.14 61.94
C VAL A 704 -18.43 100.16 61.98
N ALA A 705 -18.80 101.45 62.01
CA ALA A 705 -17.93 102.57 62.35
C ALA A 705 -18.30 103.07 63.76
N GLY A 706 -17.32 103.18 64.67
CA GLY A 706 -17.46 104.05 65.85
C GLY A 706 -17.44 103.43 67.25
N ALA A 707 -16.67 102.36 67.51
CA ALA A 707 -16.39 101.94 68.90
C ALA A 707 -15.10 102.60 69.44
N THR A 708 -15.24 103.54 70.36
CA THR A 708 -14.13 104.19 71.09
C THR A 708 -13.62 103.26 72.20
N TYR A 709 -12.38 102.79 72.10
CA TYR A 709 -11.71 102.02 73.15
C TYR A 709 -11.18 102.95 74.25
N GLY A 710 -11.65 102.76 75.48
CA GLY A 710 -11.19 103.48 76.67
C GLY A 710 -10.61 102.52 77.69
N SER A 711 -9.31 102.23 77.60
CA SER A 711 -8.54 101.67 78.72
C SER A 711 -7.03 101.88 78.53
N ASN A 712 -6.32 101.93 79.65
CA ASN A 712 -4.97 102.45 79.82
C ASN A 712 -3.94 101.30 79.88
N SER A 713 -4.12 100.30 79.02
CA SER A 713 -3.28 99.09 78.94
C SER A 713 -2.65 98.95 77.56
N SER A 714 -1.46 98.33 77.51
CA SER A 714 -0.63 98.15 76.32
C SER A 714 -1.38 97.48 75.16
N VAL A 715 -1.36 98.14 74.00
CA VAL A 715 -1.87 97.62 72.72
C VAL A 715 -0.80 96.67 72.15
N LEU A 716 -1.19 95.43 71.82
CA LEU A 716 -0.33 94.44 71.15
C LEU A 716 -0.48 94.56 69.62
N ASP A 717 0.55 94.18 68.87
CA ASP A 717 0.85 94.56 67.47
C ASP A 717 -0.19 94.24 66.38
N ALA A 718 -1.36 93.67 66.70
CA ALA A 718 -2.40 93.39 65.69
C ALA A 718 -3.40 94.55 65.46
N GLU A 719 -3.25 95.70 66.15
CA GLU A 719 -4.28 96.74 66.20
C GLU A 719 -3.79 98.13 65.73
N LEU A 720 -3.02 98.19 64.63
CA LEU A 720 -2.40 99.43 64.15
C LEU A 720 -2.52 99.69 62.63
N LEU A 721 -3.56 99.15 61.97
CA LEU A 721 -3.79 99.41 60.54
C LEU A 721 -4.85 100.52 60.26
N TYR A 722 -5.48 101.11 61.27
CA TYR A 722 -6.58 102.07 61.08
C TYR A 722 -6.58 103.30 62.01
N ILE A 723 -5.45 103.99 62.20
CA ILE A 723 -5.43 105.28 62.93
C ILE A 723 -4.86 106.41 62.06
N ASN A 724 -5.73 107.33 61.65
CA ASN A 724 -5.45 108.42 60.69
C ASN A 724 -4.93 109.73 61.33
N THR A 725 -4.75 109.83 62.65
CA THR A 725 -4.08 110.98 63.31
C THR A 725 -3.49 110.59 64.66
N LEU A 726 -2.18 110.83 64.82
CA LEU A 726 -1.44 110.63 66.09
C LEU A 726 -1.54 111.88 66.98
N SER A 727 -1.73 111.70 68.29
CA SER A 727 -1.70 112.80 69.25
C SER A 727 -0.30 113.46 69.32
N SER A 728 -0.26 114.76 69.64
CA SER A 728 0.98 115.56 69.69
C SER A 728 2.02 115.05 70.72
N ASN A 729 1.60 114.28 71.72
CA ASN A 729 2.50 113.59 72.64
C ASN A 729 3.10 112.30 72.04
N ALA A 730 2.35 111.56 71.21
CA ALA A 730 2.88 110.40 70.50
C ALA A 730 3.93 110.80 69.44
N GLN A 731 3.74 111.95 68.77
CA GLN A 731 4.74 112.51 67.84
C GLN A 731 6.04 112.93 68.55
N THR A 732 5.96 113.39 69.80
CA THR A 732 7.11 113.84 70.59
C THR A 732 7.92 112.68 71.21
N GLN A 733 7.29 111.52 71.44
CA GLN A 733 7.98 110.32 71.95
C GLN A 733 8.68 109.50 70.86
N ILE A 734 8.22 109.60 69.60
CA ILE A 734 8.87 108.95 68.44
C ILE A 734 10.10 109.75 67.97
N THR A 735 10.15 111.07 68.20
CA THR A 735 11.27 111.92 67.75
C THR A 735 12.53 111.81 68.63
N ASN A 736 12.45 111.24 69.84
CA ASN A 736 13.53 111.31 70.83
C ASN A 736 14.13 109.97 71.28
N ASN A 737 13.77 108.82 70.69
CA ASN A 737 14.28 107.52 71.13
C ASN A 737 14.87 106.68 69.99
N ALA A 738 15.86 107.26 69.31
CA ALA A 738 16.73 106.57 68.37
C ALA A 738 17.62 105.57 69.10
N ALA A 739 17.25 104.28 69.05
CA ALA A 739 18.14 103.11 69.01
C ALA A 739 17.32 101.85 69.34
N LEU A 740 17.07 101.00 68.34
CA LEU A 740 17.11 99.54 68.41
C LEU A 740 16.70 98.99 67.03
N VAL A 741 17.73 98.59 66.30
CA VAL A 741 17.69 97.82 65.06
C VAL A 741 17.55 96.35 65.46
N ASP A 742 16.57 95.64 64.92
CA ASP A 742 16.56 94.18 64.83
C ASP A 742 16.27 93.81 63.37
N THR A 743 16.97 92.76 62.95
CA THR A 743 17.39 92.38 61.61
C THR A 743 16.43 91.39 60.93
N ASP A 744 16.40 91.48 59.59
CA ASP A 744 15.88 90.51 58.61
C ASP A 744 14.38 90.63 58.27
N ASP A 745 13.99 91.69 57.57
CA ASP A 745 13.99 91.89 56.10
C ASP A 745 13.12 90.92 55.29
N LYS A 746 11.93 91.41 54.92
CA LYS A 746 11.49 91.52 53.52
C LYS A 746 10.55 92.72 53.36
N ILE A 747 11.05 93.78 52.70
CA ILE A 747 10.44 94.51 51.55
C ILE A 747 10.60 96.06 51.59
N ILE A 748 11.27 96.53 50.52
CA ILE A 748 11.29 97.85 49.85
C ILE A 748 12.38 98.85 50.24
N ALA A 749 13.42 98.82 49.40
CA ALA A 749 14.38 99.88 49.15
C ALA A 749 13.79 101.00 48.28
N ILE A 750 13.77 102.23 48.80
CA ILE A 750 14.09 103.50 48.10
C ILE A 750 14.73 104.35 49.22
N ILE A 751 15.96 104.86 49.17
CA ILE A 751 16.39 106.07 48.43
C ILE A 751 17.93 106.24 48.57
N ASN A 752 18.56 106.59 47.45
CA ASN A 752 19.92 107.11 47.26
C ASN A 752 20.51 108.00 48.38
N ALA A 753 21.75 107.73 48.80
CA ALA A 753 22.98 108.46 48.37
C ALA A 753 24.15 108.36 49.39
N SER A 754 25.13 107.49 49.07
CA SER A 754 26.61 107.69 49.04
C SER A 754 27.38 108.32 50.23
N PRO A 755 28.72 108.10 50.33
CA PRO A 755 29.49 106.86 50.34
C PRO A 755 30.40 106.79 51.59
N SER A 756 30.93 105.59 51.90
CA SER A 756 32.21 105.31 52.57
C SER A 756 32.14 104.26 53.69
N THR A 757 32.83 103.16 53.40
CA THR A 757 33.65 102.35 54.31
C THR A 757 33.01 101.57 55.47
N GLN A 758 32.86 100.27 55.19
CA GLN A 758 33.20 99.11 56.03
C GLN A 758 32.31 98.78 57.23
N ILE A 759 31.69 97.60 57.15
CA ILE A 759 31.17 96.83 58.30
C ILE A 759 32.27 95.82 58.67
N GLY A 760 32.77 95.91 59.91
CA GLY A 760 33.83 95.03 60.42
C GLY A 760 33.31 93.68 60.86
N VAL A 761 33.94 92.60 60.38
CA VAL A 761 33.77 91.24 60.91
C VAL A 761 34.76 91.04 62.08
N PRO A 762 34.29 90.79 63.31
CA PRO A 762 35.16 90.54 64.44
C PRO A 762 35.87 89.19 64.27
N ALA A 763 37.19 89.25 64.10
CA ALA A 763 38.15 88.16 63.92
C ALA A 763 38.44 87.72 62.46
N GLY A 764 39.41 88.40 61.84
CA GLY A 764 40.51 87.71 61.16
C GLY A 764 40.48 87.50 59.64
N GLY A 765 40.20 88.53 58.83
CA GLY A 765 40.52 88.51 57.39
C GLY A 765 40.22 89.84 56.70
N ILE A 766 41.23 90.52 56.13
CA ILE A 766 41.17 91.88 55.54
C ILE A 766 41.30 91.86 54.01
N GLY A 767 40.60 90.92 53.35
CA GLY A 767 40.99 90.46 52.01
C GLY A 767 40.10 90.81 50.82
N VAL A 768 38.80 91.13 50.95
CA VAL A 768 37.95 91.25 49.75
C VAL A 768 36.93 92.38 49.84
N GLY A 769 37.11 93.41 49.01
CA GLY A 769 36.30 94.63 48.97
C GLY A 769 35.18 94.67 47.93
N THR A 770 35.05 93.64 47.09
CA THR A 770 34.00 93.52 46.06
C THR A 770 33.76 92.05 45.72
N LEU A 771 32.52 91.57 45.92
CA LEU A 771 32.03 90.32 45.32
C LEU A 771 31.65 90.63 43.87
N ASN A 772 32.30 89.99 42.90
CA ASN A 772 31.82 90.04 41.52
C ASN A 772 30.58 89.16 41.40
N ASP A 773 29.64 89.54 40.52
CA ASP A 773 28.39 88.81 40.28
C ASP A 773 28.71 87.35 39.93
N GLY A 774 28.25 86.40 40.75
CA GLY A 774 28.54 84.96 40.62
C GLY A 774 29.72 84.40 41.45
N GLY A 775 30.50 85.22 42.17
CA GLY A 775 31.62 84.74 43.02
C GLY A 775 31.17 84.11 44.35
N LEU A 776 31.82 83.02 44.78
CA LEU A 776 31.48 82.28 46.00
C LEU A 776 32.50 82.53 47.12
N LEU A 777 32.03 82.86 48.33
CA LEU A 777 32.88 82.98 49.52
C LEU A 777 33.19 81.59 50.07
N VAL A 778 34.47 81.23 50.17
CA VAL A 778 34.91 79.94 50.71
C VAL A 778 35.94 80.15 51.82
N GLY A 779 35.81 79.36 52.88
CA GLY A 779 36.77 79.32 53.98
C GLY A 779 36.94 77.89 54.48
N ALA A 780 38.18 77.40 54.50
CA ALA A 780 38.53 76.09 55.05
C ALA A 780 39.29 76.26 56.37
N GLY A 781 38.67 75.85 57.47
CA GLY A 781 39.29 75.86 58.80
C GLY A 781 39.49 77.27 59.38
N THR A 782 40.67 77.54 59.94
CA THR A 782 41.03 78.82 60.60
C THR A 782 41.66 79.86 59.66
N ALA A 783 41.66 79.63 58.35
CA ALA A 783 42.19 80.55 57.34
C ALA A 783 41.19 81.69 57.02
N ALA A 784 41.69 82.77 56.42
CA ALA A 784 40.87 83.91 56.01
C ALA A 784 39.85 83.50 54.93
N VAL A 785 38.63 84.06 54.99
CA VAL A 785 37.59 83.86 53.97
C VAL A 785 38.04 84.51 52.66
N GLU A 786 38.07 83.74 51.58
CA GLU A 786 38.48 84.16 50.24
C GLU A 786 37.27 84.14 49.28
N VAL A 787 37.31 84.92 48.20
CA VAL A 787 36.32 84.84 47.11
C VAL A 787 36.91 83.99 46.00
N LEU A 788 36.26 82.86 45.73
CA LEU A 788 36.50 82.08 44.53
C LEU A 788 35.75 82.76 43.36
N ALA A 789 36.46 83.07 42.28
CA ALA A 789 35.87 83.66 41.08
C ALA A 789 34.82 82.71 40.43
N ASP A 790 33.96 83.25 39.57
CA ASP A 790 32.98 82.45 38.80
C ASP A 790 33.68 81.30 38.03
N GLY A 791 33.07 80.12 38.06
CA GLY A 791 33.52 78.96 37.29
C GLY A 791 33.06 79.07 35.84
N LEU A 792 33.78 78.44 34.90
CA LEU A 792 33.25 78.32 33.54
C LEU A 792 32.04 77.37 33.54
N THR A 793 31.12 77.49 32.57
CA THR A 793 29.96 76.59 32.41
C THR A 793 30.32 75.12 32.21
N THR A 794 31.61 74.82 32.05
CA THR A 794 32.19 73.47 31.88
C THR A 794 32.92 72.98 33.14
N GLN A 795 32.82 73.70 34.26
CA GLN A 795 33.52 73.36 35.51
C GLN A 795 32.54 73.13 36.65
N ILE A 796 32.92 72.26 37.59
CA ILE A 796 32.19 71.99 38.83
C ILE A 796 33.06 72.35 40.05
N LEU A 797 32.43 72.71 41.17
CA LEU A 797 33.16 73.05 42.39
C LEU A 797 33.57 71.76 43.11
N VAL A 798 34.84 71.41 43.05
CA VAL A 798 35.37 70.18 43.65
C VAL A 798 35.95 70.50 45.02
N GLY A 799 35.56 69.74 46.05
CA GLY A 799 36.10 69.89 47.39
C GLY A 799 37.60 69.58 47.45
N GLY A 800 38.42 70.48 48.00
CA GLY A 800 39.87 70.31 48.10
C GLY A 800 40.34 69.34 49.20
N GLY A 801 39.42 68.83 50.03
CA GLY A 801 39.71 68.04 51.23
C GLY A 801 39.85 68.89 52.50
N SER A 802 40.23 68.27 53.62
CA SER A 802 40.36 68.94 54.92
C SER A 802 41.41 70.07 54.87
N ASN A 803 41.01 71.28 55.28
CA ASN A 803 41.82 72.52 55.27
C ASN A 803 42.30 73.02 53.88
N VAL A 804 41.61 72.67 52.80
CA VAL A 804 41.85 73.23 51.46
C VAL A 804 40.56 73.83 50.91
N ASN A 805 40.61 75.08 50.44
CA ASN A 805 39.45 75.73 49.84
C ASN A 805 39.01 74.95 48.57
N PRO A 806 37.70 74.76 48.35
CA PRO A 806 37.18 74.17 47.12
C PRO A 806 37.61 74.99 45.88
N ALA A 807 37.80 74.32 44.75
CA ALA A 807 38.22 74.96 43.49
C ALA A 807 37.42 74.41 42.31
N TRP A 808 37.26 75.22 41.26
CA TRP A 808 36.60 74.81 40.02
C TRP A 808 37.48 73.83 39.23
N GLY A 809 36.98 72.62 38.99
CA GLY A 809 37.63 71.57 38.20
C GLY A 809 36.80 71.25 36.95
N ALA A 810 37.46 70.90 35.85
CA ALA A 810 36.79 70.43 34.63
C ALA A 810 36.34 68.96 34.70
N ASP A 811 36.91 68.20 35.65
CA ASP A 811 36.66 66.77 35.84
C ASP A 811 36.45 66.46 37.34
N ILE A 812 35.73 65.38 37.65
CA ILE A 812 35.63 64.79 38.99
C ILE A 812 36.94 64.01 39.26
N PRO A 813 37.63 64.19 40.41
CA PRO A 813 38.83 63.41 40.74
C PRO A 813 38.53 61.91 40.73
N THR A 814 39.41 61.11 40.13
CA THR A 814 39.22 59.68 39.78
C THR A 814 39.08 58.69 40.95
N ALA A 815 38.68 59.12 42.15
CA ALA A 815 38.42 58.23 43.29
C ALA A 815 37.58 58.91 44.40
N VAL A 816 36.44 59.53 44.06
CA VAL A 816 35.46 60.02 45.05
C VAL A 816 34.25 59.09 45.07
N THR A 817 34.04 58.41 46.20
CA THR A 817 32.83 57.62 46.47
C THR A 817 31.73 58.56 46.98
N ILE A 818 30.59 58.67 46.28
CA ILE A 818 29.41 59.42 46.74
C ILE A 818 28.31 58.41 47.06
N GLY A 819 28.14 58.06 48.35
CA GLY A 819 27.08 57.14 48.77
C GLY A 819 27.18 55.75 48.13
N SER A 820 26.32 54.82 48.54
CA SER A 820 26.39 53.40 48.16
C SER A 820 25.79 53.08 46.77
N GLY A 821 25.63 54.07 45.88
CA GLY A 821 25.08 53.85 44.54
C GLY A 821 25.72 54.76 43.50
N TYR A 822 26.73 54.24 42.80
CA TYR A 822 27.42 54.78 41.61
C TYR A 822 28.73 55.58 41.80
N ILE A 823 29.79 55.08 41.15
CA ILE A 823 31.02 55.79 40.80
C ILE A 823 31.23 55.64 39.29
N TYR A 824 31.20 56.75 38.56
CA TYR A 824 31.56 56.80 37.14
C TYR A 824 33.07 56.57 36.95
N ARG A 825 33.47 55.83 35.91
CA ARG A 825 34.85 55.83 35.40
C ARG A 825 34.91 56.32 33.95
N VAL A 826 35.97 57.08 33.68
CA VAL A 826 36.43 57.50 32.36
C VAL A 826 36.78 56.28 31.50
N SER A 827 35.99 56.05 30.44
CA SER A 827 36.42 55.66 29.07
C SER A 827 35.25 55.30 28.13
N GLY A 828 34.01 55.64 28.47
CA GLY A 828 32.86 55.55 27.55
C GLY A 828 32.21 54.16 27.53
N THR A 829 31.06 54.09 28.20
CA THR A 829 29.79 53.38 27.91
C THR A 829 29.16 53.01 29.26
N ASP A 830 27.94 53.49 29.50
CA ASP A 830 27.17 53.30 30.74
C ASP A 830 26.77 51.81 30.94
N VAL A 831 26.75 51.35 32.19
CA VAL A 831 25.92 50.21 32.60
C VAL A 831 24.99 50.73 33.69
N ALA A 832 23.68 50.69 33.40
CA ALA A 832 22.65 51.06 34.33
C ALA A 832 22.59 50.10 35.52
N ASP A 833 21.93 50.60 36.57
CA ASP A 833 21.59 49.96 37.83
C ASP A 833 21.17 48.50 37.70
N ALA A 834 21.78 47.68 38.56
CA ALA A 834 21.53 46.25 38.69
C ALA A 834 20.49 46.01 39.79
N ASP A 835 19.26 46.49 39.57
CA ASP A 835 18.12 46.06 40.38
C ASP A 835 16.79 46.22 39.63
N VAL A 836 16.60 45.45 38.56
CA VAL A 836 15.47 44.51 38.49
C VAL A 836 15.77 43.39 37.49
N VAL A 837 15.73 42.18 38.06
CA VAL A 837 15.49 40.86 37.47
C VAL A 837 16.67 40.09 36.87
N ASP A 838 16.78 38.88 37.42
CA ASP A 838 17.06 37.60 36.79
C ASP A 838 16.97 37.57 35.24
N ASP A 839 17.72 36.64 34.68
CA ASP A 839 17.77 36.24 33.28
C ASP A 839 18.48 37.16 32.26
N ILE A 840 19.61 36.60 31.80
CA ILE A 840 20.41 37.06 30.67
C ILE A 840 19.54 37.03 29.40
N THR A 841 19.09 38.20 28.99
CA THR A 841 18.56 38.42 27.64
C THR A 841 19.71 38.82 26.70
N LEU A 842 20.13 37.89 25.85
CA LEU A 842 20.96 38.16 24.67
C LEU A 842 20.05 38.55 23.50
N ALA A 843 19.74 39.85 23.42
CA ALA A 843 19.19 40.43 22.22
C ALA A 843 20.25 40.44 21.11
N THR A 844 19.90 39.83 19.98
CA THR A 844 20.66 39.80 18.74
C THR A 844 20.92 41.20 18.19
N SER A 845 22.17 41.51 17.86
CA SER A 845 22.49 42.07 16.54
C SER A 845 24.01 42.19 16.30
N SER A 846 24.40 41.63 15.14
CA SER A 846 25.64 41.85 14.39
C SER A 846 26.97 41.30 14.93
N GLU A 847 27.30 40.12 14.39
CA GLU A 847 28.62 39.70 13.91
C GLU A 847 29.81 39.76 14.88
N ALA A 848 30.13 38.63 15.55
CA ALA A 848 31.51 38.24 15.82
C ALA A 848 31.66 36.75 16.17
N ASN A 849 31.88 35.98 15.11
CA ASN A 849 32.52 34.67 15.04
C ASN A 849 33.71 34.47 16.02
N PHE A 850 33.72 33.37 16.78
CA PHE A 850 34.75 32.29 16.76
C PHE A 850 35.00 31.56 18.11
N LEU A 851 34.62 30.28 18.11
CA LEU A 851 35.43 29.09 18.44
C LEU A 851 35.80 28.70 19.89
N ASN A 852 35.45 27.45 20.17
CA ASN A 852 36.23 26.41 20.85
C ASN A 852 36.70 26.65 22.29
N ASN A 853 35.92 26.15 23.27
CA ASN A 853 36.46 25.07 24.11
C ASN A 853 35.34 24.30 24.81
N ALA A 854 35.37 22.99 24.64
CA ALA A 854 34.46 22.02 25.22
C ALA A 854 34.45 22.08 26.76
N ALA A 855 33.28 22.28 27.35
CA ALA A 855 32.95 21.74 28.66
C ALA A 855 31.44 21.43 28.67
N ALA A 856 31.17 20.13 28.71
CA ALA A 856 29.87 19.48 28.86
C ALA A 856 28.86 20.29 29.69
N ALA A 857 27.84 20.83 29.03
CA ALA A 857 26.58 21.16 29.68
C ALA A 857 25.70 19.91 29.60
N THR A 858 25.67 19.16 30.69
CA THR A 858 24.67 18.12 30.90
C THR A 858 23.33 18.82 31.11
N PHE A 859 22.47 18.87 30.10
CA PHE A 859 21.10 19.39 30.24
C PHE A 859 20.23 18.29 30.83
N GLY A 860 20.12 18.30 32.16
CA GLY A 860 19.19 17.47 32.90
C GLY A 860 17.81 18.12 32.92
N ALA A 861 16.89 17.49 32.21
CA ALA A 861 15.45 17.35 32.47
C ALA A 861 14.70 18.55 33.09
N VAL A 862 13.99 19.29 32.25
CA VAL A 862 12.70 19.91 32.59
C VAL A 862 11.87 20.13 31.32
N GLY A 863 10.69 19.52 31.26
CA GLY A 863 9.63 19.78 30.28
C GLY A 863 9.47 18.69 29.24
N THR A 864 8.24 18.16 29.10
CA THR A 864 7.86 17.01 28.28
C THR A 864 7.52 17.35 26.82
N ASP A 865 7.91 18.50 26.27
CA ASP A 865 7.48 18.88 24.90
C ASP A 865 8.23 20.07 24.27
N ALA A 866 9.55 20.18 24.49
CA ALA A 866 10.31 21.31 23.92
C ALA A 866 11.42 20.81 22.98
N ASP A 867 11.08 20.68 21.70
CA ASP A 867 12.00 20.39 20.61
C ASP A 867 13.26 21.26 20.69
N VAL A 868 14.42 20.62 20.84
CA VAL A 868 15.70 21.31 20.90
C VAL A 868 16.18 21.60 19.48
N VAL A 869 15.81 22.77 18.96
CA VAL A 869 16.30 23.24 17.66
C VAL A 869 17.74 23.73 17.81
N LEU A 870 18.71 22.93 17.37
CA LEU A 870 20.11 23.36 17.21
C LEU A 870 20.25 24.14 15.90
N ALA A 871 20.05 25.47 15.96
CA ALA A 871 20.31 26.36 14.84
C ALA A 871 21.79 26.79 14.82
N PHE A 872 22.50 26.48 13.73
CA PHE A 872 23.88 26.95 13.51
C PHE A 872 23.90 28.22 12.64
N ASP A 873 24.69 29.20 13.09
CA ASP A 873 24.75 30.61 12.69
C ASP A 873 24.97 30.90 11.17
N ALA A 874 24.42 32.04 10.75
CA ALA A 874 23.93 32.46 9.44
C ALA A 874 24.98 32.87 8.40
N VAL A 875 26.20 32.34 8.45
CA VAL A 875 27.27 32.75 7.50
C VAL A 875 27.52 31.73 6.38
N THR A 876 26.99 30.49 6.47
CA THR A 876 27.29 29.42 5.47
C THR A 876 26.12 28.62 4.91
N ASN A 877 24.87 28.99 5.21
CA ASN A 877 23.67 28.44 4.55
C ASN A 877 23.52 26.90 4.72
N GLN A 878 23.40 26.40 5.95
CA GLN A 878 23.01 25.01 6.23
C GLN A 878 21.99 24.95 7.38
N GLY A 879 21.03 24.03 7.24
CA GLY A 879 19.80 23.93 8.03
C GLY A 879 19.98 23.53 9.49
N SER A 880 18.91 23.70 10.24
CA SER A 880 18.74 23.21 11.61
C SER A 880 18.66 21.69 11.62
N ILE A 881 19.17 21.09 12.69
CA ILE A 881 18.82 19.72 13.05
C ILE A 881 17.83 19.83 14.20
N THR A 882 16.57 19.54 13.89
CA THR A 882 15.52 19.37 14.89
C THR A 882 15.50 17.91 15.29
N TYR A 883 15.75 17.62 16.57
CA TYR A 883 15.51 16.32 17.15
C TYR A 883 14.10 16.36 17.75
N MET A 884 13.13 15.81 17.04
CA MET A 884 11.80 15.54 17.59
C MET A 884 11.92 14.20 18.30
N GLU A 885 11.64 14.17 19.59
CA GLU A 885 11.94 13.03 20.45
C GLU A 885 10.85 11.95 20.48
N ASP A 886 9.74 12.20 19.82
CA ASP A 886 8.60 11.30 19.61
C ASP A 886 8.60 10.59 18.24
N GLU A 887 9.27 11.17 17.25
CA GLU A 887 9.41 10.62 15.91
C GLU A 887 10.87 10.24 15.71
N ASP A 888 11.20 8.93 15.65
CA ASP A 888 12.56 8.35 15.47
C ASP A 888 13.25 8.75 14.12
N ARG A 889 13.02 9.97 13.63
CA ARG A 889 13.37 10.48 12.32
C ARG A 889 14.01 11.86 12.45
N PHE A 890 15.24 11.95 11.97
CA PHE A 890 15.87 13.23 11.67
C PHE A 890 15.35 13.76 10.32
N ASP A 891 14.62 14.87 10.33
CA ASP A 891 14.31 15.61 9.10
C ASP A 891 15.40 16.66 8.82
N PHE A 892 15.89 16.69 7.58
CA PHE A 892 16.92 17.62 7.14
C PHE A 892 16.32 18.48 6.03
N ASP A 893 15.95 19.71 6.38
CA ASP A 893 15.16 20.60 5.51
C ASP A 893 15.85 21.07 4.21
N ASN A 894 17.13 20.72 3.96
CA ASN A 894 17.77 20.77 2.64
C ASN A 894 19.16 20.08 2.64
N ASP A 895 19.51 19.46 1.50
CA ASP A 895 20.79 18.86 1.08
C ASP A 895 21.78 18.46 2.20
N ILE A 896 21.86 17.14 2.46
CA ILE A 896 22.90 16.56 3.31
C ILE A 896 24.24 16.57 2.56
N ILE A 897 25.08 17.58 2.79
CA ILE A 897 26.47 17.59 2.33
C ILE A 897 27.36 16.89 3.38
N VAL A 898 27.47 15.57 3.31
CA VAL A 898 28.42 14.82 4.15
C VAL A 898 29.81 14.88 3.52
N THR A 899 30.78 15.47 4.23
CA THR A 899 32.20 15.35 3.88
C THR A 899 32.79 14.11 4.55
N GLY A 900 32.57 12.93 3.95
CA GLY A 900 33.05 11.64 4.47
C GLY A 900 32.38 10.43 3.80
N ASN A 901 32.79 9.22 4.18
CA ASN A 901 32.19 7.98 3.66
C ASN A 901 30.73 7.88 4.12
N ILE A 902 29.78 7.84 3.17
CA ILE A 902 28.35 7.68 3.46
C ILE A 902 27.95 6.21 3.22
N GLY A 903 27.69 5.47 4.29
CA GLY A 903 27.03 4.17 4.21
C GLY A 903 25.53 4.36 4.39
N ILE A 904 24.71 3.94 3.41
CA ILE A 904 23.26 3.80 3.59
C ILE A 904 23.01 2.31 3.84
N GLY A 905 22.73 1.96 5.11
CA GLY A 905 22.46 0.59 5.55
C GLY A 905 23.68 -0.24 5.99
N LEU A 906 24.91 0.30 5.95
CA LEU A 906 26.14 -0.44 6.26
C LEU A 906 26.99 0.25 7.33
N THR A 907 27.72 -0.54 8.13
CA THR A 907 28.87 -0.04 8.90
C THR A 907 30.03 0.20 7.91
N PRO A 908 30.50 1.44 7.71
CA PRO A 908 31.53 1.71 6.71
C PRO A 908 32.82 0.97 7.04
N THR A 909 33.29 0.11 6.14
CA THR A 909 34.62 -0.53 6.27
C THR A 909 35.70 0.39 5.74
N ALA A 910 36.95 0.18 6.17
CA ALA A 910 38.11 0.99 5.74
C ALA A 910 38.36 0.99 4.22
N ASN A 911 37.71 0.09 3.46
CA ASN A 911 37.82 -0.02 2.01
C ASN A 911 36.65 0.63 1.25
N MET A 912 35.63 1.15 1.94
CA MET A 912 34.48 1.81 1.32
C MET A 912 34.80 3.29 1.09
N LEU A 913 35.46 3.60 -0.02
CA LEU A 913 35.82 4.96 -0.44
C LEU A 913 34.68 5.63 -1.24
N GLY A 914 33.46 5.65 -0.68
CA GLY A 914 32.31 6.27 -1.35
C GLY A 914 30.94 5.76 -0.87
N LEU A 915 29.88 6.11 -1.63
CA LEU A 915 28.49 5.74 -1.38
C LEU A 915 28.28 4.23 -1.57
N SER A 916 27.70 3.56 -0.57
CA SER A 916 27.29 2.16 -0.65
C SER A 916 25.85 2.01 -0.14
N VAL A 917 25.03 1.24 -0.86
CA VAL A 917 23.59 1.04 -0.59
C VAL A 917 23.33 -0.47 -0.44
N GLU A 918 22.90 -0.92 0.73
CA GLU A 918 22.54 -2.32 1.02
C GLU A 918 21.02 -2.43 1.24
N ASP A 919 20.24 -2.36 0.14
CA ASP A 919 18.88 -2.95 -0.01
C ASP A 919 18.13 -2.51 -1.28
N GLY A 920 18.84 -2.34 -2.40
CA GLY A 920 18.27 -2.70 -3.70
C GLY A 920 17.26 -1.76 -4.38
N LEU A 921 17.24 -0.46 -4.09
CA LEU A 921 16.60 0.52 -4.99
C LEU A 921 17.35 1.86 -4.99
N ILE A 922 17.91 2.24 -6.15
CA ILE A 922 18.41 3.59 -6.43
C ILE A 922 17.49 4.20 -7.48
N THR A 923 16.66 5.16 -7.08
CA THR A 923 15.75 5.87 -7.99
C THR A 923 16.45 7.12 -8.55
N ILE A 924 16.76 7.14 -9.85
CA ILE A 924 17.42 8.27 -10.53
C ILE A 924 16.39 8.99 -11.40
N LYS A 925 16.20 10.30 -11.19
CA LYS A 925 15.25 11.11 -11.97
C LYS A 925 15.74 11.30 -13.42
N GLU A 926 14.82 11.28 -14.38
CA GLU A 926 15.10 11.68 -15.76
C GLU A 926 15.53 13.16 -15.83
N THR A 927 16.58 13.46 -16.60
CA THR A 927 17.11 14.81 -16.81
C THR A 927 17.56 15.00 -18.26
N THR A 928 17.75 16.26 -18.68
CA THR A 928 18.54 16.56 -19.89
C THR A 928 20.03 16.30 -19.62
N THR A 929 20.81 16.10 -20.67
CA THR A 929 22.28 15.97 -20.63
C THR A 929 22.89 17.01 -19.66
N PRO A 930 23.50 16.56 -18.55
CA PRO A 930 24.20 17.45 -17.65
C PRO A 930 25.30 18.22 -18.37
N THR A 931 25.65 19.42 -17.89
CA THR A 931 26.82 20.15 -18.42
C THR A 931 28.09 19.35 -18.08
N ALA A 932 29.02 19.21 -19.02
CA ALA A 932 30.28 18.49 -18.80
C ALA A 932 31.11 19.19 -17.71
N ASP A 933 31.68 18.40 -16.80
CA ASP A 933 32.66 18.86 -15.81
C ASP A 933 33.98 18.17 -16.10
N ALA A 934 35.02 18.97 -16.40
CA ALA A 934 36.35 18.45 -16.66
C ALA A 934 36.80 17.57 -15.47
N ASP A 935 37.31 16.37 -15.79
CA ASP A 935 37.77 15.34 -14.85
C ASP A 935 36.67 14.57 -14.08
N TYR A 936 35.38 14.72 -14.41
CA TYR A 936 34.27 14.00 -13.75
C TYR A 936 33.36 13.26 -14.74
N GLY A 937 33.01 12.01 -14.42
CA GLY A 937 31.96 11.26 -15.11
C GLY A 937 30.60 11.36 -14.40
N LYS A 938 29.50 11.41 -15.15
CA LYS A 938 28.14 11.55 -14.60
C LYS A 938 27.23 10.41 -15.06
N ILE A 939 26.45 9.83 -14.14
CA ILE A 939 25.44 8.81 -14.43
C ILE A 939 24.04 9.44 -14.29
N TYR A 940 23.19 9.34 -15.31
CA TYR A 940 21.83 9.93 -15.29
C TYR A 940 20.90 9.23 -16.27
N ASN A 941 19.58 9.36 -16.05
CA ASN A 941 18.57 8.95 -17.02
C ASN A 941 18.14 10.13 -17.89
N LYS A 942 17.79 9.89 -19.15
CA LYS A 942 17.04 10.87 -19.96
C LYS A 942 15.56 10.47 -20.06
N SER A 943 14.77 11.25 -20.79
CA SER A 943 13.34 11.00 -21.03
C SER A 943 13.04 9.73 -21.84
N ASP A 944 14.07 9.02 -22.29
CA ASP A 944 13.97 7.71 -22.96
C ASP A 944 14.06 6.54 -21.96
N ASN A 945 14.17 6.83 -20.65
CA ASN A 945 14.38 5.84 -19.60
C ASN A 945 15.67 5.01 -19.77
N ILE A 946 16.65 5.51 -20.52
CA ILE A 946 17.97 4.88 -20.67
C ILE A 946 18.94 5.54 -19.68
N LEU A 947 19.73 4.70 -19.03
CA LEU A 947 20.83 5.12 -18.18
C LEU A 947 22.02 5.56 -19.06
N TYR A 948 22.53 6.76 -18.87
CA TYR A 948 23.68 7.32 -19.58
C TYR A 948 24.86 7.52 -18.62
N PHE A 949 26.07 7.34 -19.15
CA PHE A 949 27.33 7.81 -18.57
C PHE A 949 27.89 8.93 -19.45
N GLN A 950 28.01 10.15 -18.93
CA GLN A 950 28.74 11.24 -19.59
C GLN A 950 30.17 11.30 -19.07
N ASP A 951 31.17 11.39 -19.95
CA ASP A 951 32.57 11.60 -19.56
C ASP A 951 32.89 13.08 -19.25
N GLY A 952 34.11 13.37 -18.75
CA GLY A 952 34.52 14.73 -18.40
C GLY A 952 34.67 15.69 -19.58
N ASP A 953 34.65 15.18 -20.82
CA ASP A 953 34.67 15.96 -22.06
C ASP A 953 33.26 16.23 -22.61
N GLY A 954 32.23 15.63 -21.99
CA GLY A 954 30.82 15.82 -22.34
C GLY A 954 30.26 14.79 -23.33
N ASN A 955 31.01 13.74 -23.68
CA ASN A 955 30.51 12.66 -24.52
C ASN A 955 29.59 11.76 -23.70
N GLU A 956 28.44 11.39 -24.27
CA GLU A 956 27.44 10.55 -23.60
C GLU A 956 27.52 9.11 -24.11
N HIS A 957 27.45 8.16 -23.18
CA HIS A 957 27.47 6.73 -23.45
C HIS A 957 26.22 6.09 -22.84
N PRO A 958 25.28 5.56 -23.64
CA PRO A 958 24.16 4.79 -23.10
C PRO A 958 24.70 3.51 -22.46
N LEU A 959 24.31 3.25 -21.22
CA LEU A 959 24.64 2.04 -20.46
C LEU A 959 23.56 0.97 -20.68
N THR A 960 23.25 0.69 -21.95
CA THR A 960 22.32 -0.37 -22.34
C THR A 960 23.07 -1.69 -22.48
N ILE A 961 22.55 -2.78 -21.92
CA ILE A 961 23.02 -4.14 -22.21
C ILE A 961 22.47 -4.51 -23.60
N GLY A 962 23.23 -4.21 -24.64
CA GLY A 962 22.94 -4.51 -26.04
C GLY A 962 23.79 -3.63 -26.94
N GLY A 963 24.86 -4.19 -27.49
CA GLY A 963 25.89 -3.44 -28.22
C GLY A 963 25.32 -2.64 -29.40
N ASN A 964 25.87 -1.44 -29.64
CA ASN A 964 25.43 -0.48 -30.67
C ASN A 964 25.47 -1.00 -32.11
N PHE A 965 25.99 -2.20 -32.37
CA PHE A 965 26.09 -2.79 -33.72
C PHE A 965 25.39 -4.16 -33.73
N TYR A 966 24.21 -4.20 -34.35
CA TYR A 966 23.32 -5.36 -34.37
C TYR A 966 22.82 -5.60 -35.79
N GLY A 967 22.99 -6.81 -36.31
CA GLY A 967 22.50 -7.18 -37.64
C GLY A 967 21.64 -8.44 -37.56
N GLU A 968 20.37 -8.34 -37.94
CA GLU A 968 19.46 -9.49 -37.92
C GLU A 968 18.78 -9.71 -39.28
N MET A 969 18.84 -10.96 -39.76
CA MET A 969 18.01 -11.46 -40.85
C MET A 969 17.32 -12.76 -40.44
N TYR A 970 16.02 -12.88 -40.71
CA TYR A 970 15.19 -14.02 -40.34
C TYR A 970 14.11 -14.32 -41.39
N PHE A 971 13.50 -15.50 -41.41
CA PHE A 971 12.23 -15.74 -42.09
C PHE A 971 11.25 -16.43 -41.13
N ASN A 972 10.03 -15.88 -41.03
CA ASN A 972 9.00 -16.29 -40.06
C ASN A 972 8.36 -17.64 -40.40
N ALA A 973 7.86 -18.33 -39.37
CA ALA A 973 7.19 -19.65 -39.42
C ALA A 973 5.93 -19.77 -40.31
N ASN A 974 5.60 -18.75 -41.11
CA ASN A 974 4.47 -18.72 -42.06
C ASN A 974 4.86 -18.16 -43.44
N GLY A 975 6.16 -17.99 -43.72
CA GLY A 975 6.65 -17.64 -45.06
C GLY A 975 6.52 -18.82 -46.03
N ASN A 976 6.44 -18.55 -47.34
CA ASN A 976 6.46 -19.63 -48.34
C ASN A 976 7.73 -20.47 -48.13
N PRO A 977 7.63 -21.81 -47.99
CA PRO A 977 8.79 -22.65 -47.79
C PRO A 977 9.80 -22.50 -48.93
N THR A 978 10.99 -21.97 -48.64
CA THR A 978 12.07 -21.86 -49.63
C THR A 978 12.64 -23.24 -49.88
N THR A 979 12.41 -23.76 -51.08
CA THR A 979 12.91 -25.05 -51.55
C THR A 979 14.27 -24.85 -52.22
N ILE A 980 15.34 -25.41 -51.64
CA ILE A 980 16.71 -25.32 -52.17
C ILE A 980 17.15 -26.71 -52.62
N GLU A 981 17.38 -26.89 -53.93
CA GLU A 981 17.84 -28.18 -54.51
C GLU A 981 19.32 -28.43 -54.18
N THR A 982 19.60 -29.07 -53.04
CA THR A 982 20.99 -29.30 -52.61
C THR A 982 21.49 -30.69 -53.01
N ALA A 983 22.38 -30.77 -53.99
CA ALA A 983 23.13 -32.00 -54.31
C ALA A 983 24.61 -31.83 -53.93
N ALA A 984 24.97 -32.15 -52.68
CA ALA A 984 26.34 -32.18 -52.17
C ALA A 984 27.18 -30.90 -52.38
N THR A 985 26.57 -29.75 -52.66
CA THR A 985 27.25 -28.46 -52.86
C THR A 985 26.58 -27.36 -52.02
N PRO A 986 27.33 -26.43 -51.40
CA PRO A 986 26.74 -25.32 -50.66
C PRO A 986 25.96 -24.38 -51.59
N ILE A 987 24.72 -24.07 -51.21
CA ILE A 987 23.84 -23.15 -51.92
C ILE A 987 23.49 -21.99 -50.99
N ALA A 988 23.59 -20.77 -51.49
CA ALA A 988 23.27 -19.56 -50.76
C ALA A 988 21.77 -19.51 -50.43
N MET A 989 21.43 -19.23 -49.18
CA MET A 989 20.05 -19.15 -48.71
C MET A 989 19.46 -17.78 -49.05
N ARG A 990 18.18 -17.77 -49.44
CA ARG A 990 17.43 -16.59 -49.90
C ARG A 990 16.08 -16.49 -49.19
N GLU A 991 15.36 -15.39 -49.40
CA GLU A 991 14.01 -15.13 -48.86
C GLU A 991 13.96 -14.90 -47.33
N PHE A 992 15.08 -14.50 -46.74
CA PHE A 992 15.06 -13.82 -45.46
C PHE A 992 14.29 -12.49 -45.57
N THR A 993 13.85 -12.00 -44.43
CA THR A 993 13.49 -10.62 -44.15
C THR A 993 14.44 -10.09 -43.08
N THR A 994 14.38 -8.80 -42.79
CA THR A 994 15.23 -8.17 -41.78
C THR A 994 14.52 -7.98 -40.46
N GLY A 995 15.29 -8.06 -39.39
CA GLY A 995 14.90 -7.57 -38.07
C GLY A 995 15.57 -6.25 -37.74
N LEU A 996 16.16 -6.17 -36.55
CA LEU A 996 16.89 -4.98 -36.14
C LEU A 996 18.21 -4.87 -36.93
N LEU A 997 18.44 -3.69 -37.53
CA LEU A 997 19.67 -3.34 -38.22
C LEU A 997 20.23 -2.05 -37.61
N SER A 998 21.36 -2.14 -36.93
CA SER A 998 22.14 -1.01 -36.41
C SER A 998 23.54 -1.10 -37.02
N ASP A 999 23.85 -0.17 -37.93
CA ASP A 999 25.08 -0.13 -38.72
C ASP A 999 25.34 -1.39 -39.57
N TRP A 1000 24.26 -2.10 -39.93
CA TRP A 1000 24.25 -3.16 -40.93
C TRP A 1000 23.25 -2.81 -42.04
N THR A 1001 23.54 -3.19 -43.27
CA THR A 1001 22.60 -3.06 -44.41
C THR A 1001 22.23 -4.44 -44.93
N TYR A 1002 20.94 -4.74 -45.01
CA TYR A 1002 20.46 -5.96 -45.65
C TYR A 1002 20.26 -5.76 -47.15
N THR A 1003 20.65 -6.76 -47.91
CA THR A 1003 20.34 -6.86 -49.34
C THR A 1003 19.64 -8.19 -49.60
N GLN A 1004 18.47 -8.13 -50.24
CA GLN A 1004 17.76 -9.31 -50.69
C GLN A 1004 18.51 -9.93 -51.88
N GLY A 1005 18.70 -11.24 -51.83
CA GLY A 1005 19.38 -12.01 -52.86
C GLY A 1005 18.53 -12.19 -54.13
N SER A 1006 19.16 -12.78 -55.14
CA SER A 1006 18.59 -12.96 -56.47
C SER A 1006 18.93 -14.37 -57.03
N THR A 1007 18.33 -14.75 -58.15
CA THR A 1007 18.63 -16.02 -58.81
C THR A 1007 18.49 -15.87 -60.32
N GLY A 1008 19.26 -16.65 -61.06
CA GLY A 1008 19.20 -16.65 -62.51
C GLY A 1008 19.62 -17.99 -63.11
N ALA A 1009 19.24 -18.18 -64.36
CA ALA A 1009 19.57 -19.37 -65.13
C ALA A 1009 20.82 -19.09 -65.96
N VAL A 1010 21.86 -19.89 -65.74
CA VAL A 1010 23.04 -19.92 -66.59
C VAL A 1010 22.69 -20.62 -67.89
N ILE A 1011 23.00 -19.96 -69.01
CA ILE A 1011 22.77 -20.46 -70.36
C ILE A 1011 23.99 -21.29 -70.85
N ALA A 1012 25.21 -20.80 -70.59
CA ALA A 1012 26.45 -21.44 -71.01
C ALA A 1012 27.66 -20.94 -70.19
N TYR A 1013 28.72 -21.75 -70.18
CA TYR A 1013 30.03 -21.36 -69.64
C TYR A 1013 31.06 -21.21 -70.76
N TYR A 1014 32.04 -20.34 -70.57
CA TYR A 1014 33.15 -20.18 -71.53
C TYR A 1014 34.49 -19.81 -70.88
N ASP A 1015 35.58 -20.21 -71.54
CA ASP A 1015 36.95 -19.97 -71.08
C ASP A 1015 37.33 -18.48 -71.17
N ARG A 1016 37.82 -17.92 -70.06
CA ARG A 1016 38.45 -16.58 -70.02
C ARG A 1016 39.82 -16.61 -69.34
N GLY A 1017 40.54 -17.72 -69.47
CA GLY A 1017 41.88 -17.89 -68.94
C GLY A 1017 41.87 -18.20 -67.44
N ALA A 1018 42.12 -17.19 -66.61
CA ALA A 1018 42.19 -17.36 -65.15
C ALA A 1018 40.81 -17.41 -64.47
N ASN A 1019 39.76 -17.10 -65.22
CA ASN A 1019 38.37 -17.08 -64.78
C ASN A 1019 37.49 -17.86 -65.75
N VAL A 1020 36.32 -18.28 -65.28
CA VAL A 1020 35.25 -18.86 -66.10
C VAL A 1020 34.19 -17.79 -66.34
N GLY A 1021 33.82 -17.57 -67.60
CA GLY A 1021 32.68 -16.75 -67.97
C GLY A 1021 31.39 -17.53 -67.87
N VAL A 1022 30.36 -16.91 -67.31
CA VAL A 1022 29.03 -17.47 -67.07
C VAL A 1022 28.03 -16.57 -67.79
N HIS A 1023 27.29 -17.12 -68.75
CA HIS A 1023 26.34 -16.35 -69.58
C HIS A 1023 24.93 -16.39 -68.98
N ASP A 1024 24.37 -15.21 -68.70
CA ASP A 1024 22.99 -14.97 -68.27
C ASP A 1024 22.58 -13.56 -68.71
N ASP A 1025 21.62 -13.48 -69.63
CA ASP A 1025 21.16 -12.24 -70.26
C ASP A 1025 20.56 -11.21 -69.27
N THR A 1026 20.21 -11.64 -68.05
CA THR A 1026 19.45 -10.82 -67.08
C THR A 1026 19.91 -11.00 -65.64
N HIS A 1027 21.20 -11.22 -65.40
CA HIS A 1027 21.66 -11.63 -64.06
C HIS A 1027 21.48 -10.57 -62.96
N GLY A 1028 21.51 -9.28 -63.26
CA GLY A 1028 21.37 -8.20 -62.25
C GLY A 1028 22.54 -8.06 -61.26
N LEU A 1029 23.46 -9.02 -61.22
CA LEU A 1029 24.69 -9.02 -60.40
C LEU A 1029 25.63 -7.83 -60.68
N SER A 1030 26.44 -7.52 -59.68
CA SER A 1030 27.53 -6.56 -59.65
C SER A 1030 28.88 -7.24 -59.36
N THR A 1031 29.98 -6.57 -59.72
CA THR A 1031 31.31 -7.06 -59.34
C THR A 1031 31.47 -7.04 -57.82
N GLY A 1032 31.90 -8.15 -57.24
CA GLY A 1032 32.02 -8.36 -55.80
C GLY A 1032 30.87 -9.14 -55.18
N ASP A 1033 29.76 -9.34 -55.90
CA ASP A 1033 28.65 -10.18 -55.41
C ASP A 1033 29.09 -11.64 -55.24
N VAL A 1034 28.40 -12.36 -54.38
CA VAL A 1034 28.73 -13.74 -54.04
C VAL A 1034 27.55 -14.62 -54.35
N ILE A 1035 27.80 -15.61 -55.20
CA ILE A 1035 26.77 -16.51 -55.71
C ILE A 1035 27.16 -17.95 -55.40
N SER A 1036 26.17 -18.81 -55.27
CA SER A 1036 26.36 -20.24 -55.44
C SER A 1036 25.87 -20.69 -56.80
N ILE A 1037 26.62 -21.58 -57.45
CA ILE A 1037 26.21 -22.21 -58.71
C ILE A 1037 25.86 -23.68 -58.44
N ARG A 1038 24.78 -24.17 -59.04
CA ARG A 1038 24.29 -25.55 -58.91
C ARG A 1038 23.88 -26.15 -60.25
N GLY A 1039 23.84 -27.48 -60.32
CA GLY A 1039 23.38 -28.21 -61.51
C GLY A 1039 24.46 -28.48 -62.56
N THR A 1040 25.74 -28.22 -62.26
CA THR A 1040 26.88 -28.50 -63.14
C THR A 1040 27.69 -29.72 -62.67
N THR A 1041 28.75 -30.11 -63.40
CA THR A 1041 29.74 -31.07 -62.88
C THR A 1041 31.05 -30.40 -62.44
N ASP A 1042 31.38 -29.25 -62.99
CA ASP A 1042 32.71 -28.63 -62.82
C ASP A 1042 32.67 -27.30 -62.07
N TYR A 1043 31.54 -26.61 -61.99
CA TYR A 1043 31.43 -25.26 -61.44
C TYR A 1043 30.41 -25.18 -60.29
N ASN A 1044 30.14 -26.28 -59.57
CA ASN A 1044 29.30 -26.19 -58.39
C ASN A 1044 30.10 -25.68 -57.19
N GLY A 1045 29.60 -24.65 -56.53
CA GLY A 1045 30.28 -24.04 -55.39
C GLY A 1045 29.84 -22.61 -55.15
N VAL A 1046 30.52 -21.96 -54.20
CA VAL A 1046 30.31 -20.54 -53.87
C VAL A 1046 31.45 -19.72 -54.47
N PHE A 1047 31.12 -18.68 -55.23
CA PHE A 1047 32.07 -17.89 -55.98
C PHE A 1047 31.81 -16.39 -55.78
N SER A 1048 32.88 -15.61 -55.73
CA SER A 1048 32.79 -14.15 -55.89
C SER A 1048 32.81 -13.79 -57.37
N VAL A 1049 31.89 -12.91 -57.77
CA VAL A 1049 31.81 -12.36 -59.11
C VAL A 1049 32.94 -11.36 -59.31
N THR A 1050 33.90 -11.72 -60.16
CA THR A 1050 35.13 -10.95 -60.38
C THR A 1050 34.97 -9.81 -61.38
N VAL A 1051 34.08 -9.98 -62.36
CA VAL A 1051 33.74 -9.01 -63.40
C VAL A 1051 32.27 -9.22 -63.76
N VAL A 1052 31.60 -8.16 -64.19
CA VAL A 1052 30.23 -8.20 -64.73
C VAL A 1052 30.21 -7.48 -66.08
N ASP A 1053 29.69 -8.18 -67.10
CA ASP A 1053 29.34 -7.62 -68.40
C ASP A 1053 27.80 -7.53 -68.54
N ALA A 1054 27.28 -7.21 -69.72
CA ALA A 1054 25.84 -6.98 -69.89
C ALA A 1054 24.99 -8.26 -69.83
N ASP A 1055 25.55 -9.37 -70.32
CA ASP A 1055 24.92 -10.68 -70.52
C ASP A 1055 25.76 -11.81 -69.91
N SER A 1056 26.74 -11.49 -69.07
CA SER A 1056 27.65 -12.47 -68.48
C SER A 1056 28.34 -11.93 -67.24
N PHE A 1057 28.72 -12.82 -66.35
CA PHE A 1057 29.59 -12.53 -65.21
C PHE A 1057 30.72 -13.56 -65.12
N TYR A 1058 31.71 -13.30 -64.27
CA TYR A 1058 32.94 -14.09 -64.24
C TYR A 1058 33.26 -14.59 -62.85
N ILE A 1059 33.53 -15.88 -62.72
CA ILE A 1059 33.93 -16.51 -61.45
C ILE A 1059 35.41 -16.90 -61.49
N ALA A 1060 36.06 -16.84 -60.34
CA ALA A 1060 37.44 -17.27 -60.18
C ALA A 1060 37.50 -18.80 -60.08
N ASP A 1061 37.56 -19.48 -61.23
CA ASP A 1061 37.73 -20.92 -61.32
C ASP A 1061 38.56 -21.31 -62.55
N THR A 1062 39.04 -22.55 -62.59
CA THR A 1062 39.77 -23.11 -63.73
C THR A 1062 38.80 -23.64 -64.76
N TRP A 1063 38.88 -23.11 -65.98
CA TRP A 1063 38.09 -23.64 -67.10
C TRP A 1063 38.34 -25.14 -67.32
N ASN A 1064 37.26 -25.92 -67.37
CA ASN A 1064 37.31 -27.35 -67.72
C ASN A 1064 36.51 -27.65 -69.00
N ASN A 1065 35.20 -27.46 -68.96
CA ASN A 1065 34.30 -27.62 -70.11
C ASN A 1065 33.08 -26.69 -69.98
N ASP A 1066 32.23 -26.63 -71.01
CA ASP A 1066 30.92 -26.00 -70.90
C ASP A 1066 29.92 -27.01 -70.32
N ASN A 1067 29.43 -26.75 -69.10
CA ASN A 1067 28.49 -27.62 -68.40
C ASN A 1067 27.03 -27.41 -68.83
N GLY A 1068 26.75 -26.52 -69.78
CA GLY A 1068 25.41 -26.24 -70.27
C GLY A 1068 24.52 -25.50 -69.25
N ALA A 1069 23.20 -25.67 -69.38
CA ALA A 1069 22.22 -24.96 -68.57
C ALA A 1069 22.30 -25.35 -67.09
N SER A 1070 22.34 -24.35 -66.22
CA SER A 1070 22.42 -24.49 -64.76
C SER A 1070 21.82 -23.26 -64.07
N ASP A 1071 21.83 -23.19 -62.75
CA ASP A 1071 21.32 -22.04 -62.01
C ASP A 1071 22.39 -21.45 -61.10
N TRP A 1072 22.27 -20.15 -60.83
CA TRP A 1072 22.99 -19.47 -59.77
C TRP A 1072 22.00 -18.84 -58.78
N ASP A 1073 22.41 -18.80 -57.50
CA ASP A 1073 21.67 -18.17 -56.42
C ASP A 1073 22.61 -17.20 -55.69
N GLU A 1074 22.25 -15.92 -55.65
CA GLU A 1074 22.81 -14.93 -54.73
C GLU A 1074 21.98 -15.00 -53.44
N GLY A 1075 22.63 -15.30 -52.32
CA GLY A 1075 21.93 -15.37 -51.04
C GLY A 1075 21.59 -13.99 -50.51
N ASP A 1076 20.61 -13.93 -49.61
CA ASP A 1076 20.37 -12.71 -48.85
C ASP A 1076 21.55 -12.46 -47.90
N TYR A 1077 22.01 -11.21 -47.80
CA TYR A 1077 23.20 -10.89 -47.03
C TYR A 1077 23.10 -9.61 -46.22
N LEU A 1078 23.84 -9.57 -45.12
CA LEU A 1078 24.07 -8.40 -44.29
C LEU A 1078 25.44 -7.82 -44.60
N THR A 1079 25.51 -6.50 -44.84
CA THR A 1079 26.76 -5.77 -45.07
C THR A 1079 27.09 -4.92 -43.87
N ALA A 1080 28.29 -5.10 -43.31
CA ALA A 1080 28.79 -4.31 -42.20
C ALA A 1080 29.01 -2.84 -42.62
N GLY A 1081 28.43 -1.89 -41.88
CA GLY A 1081 28.58 -0.46 -42.11
C GLY A 1081 29.98 0.06 -41.78
N THR A 1082 30.19 1.37 -41.95
CA THR A 1082 31.45 2.02 -41.53
C THR A 1082 31.50 2.12 -40.01
N GLY A 1083 32.56 1.60 -39.38
CA GLY A 1083 32.70 1.52 -37.91
C GLY A 1083 32.16 0.24 -37.29
N ALA A 1084 31.58 -0.66 -38.09
CA ALA A 1084 31.07 -1.95 -37.64
C ALA A 1084 32.19 -2.99 -37.40
N GLY A 1085 33.43 -2.74 -37.83
CA GLY A 1085 34.54 -3.67 -37.60
C GLY A 1085 34.73 -4.05 -36.12
N GLY A 1086 34.84 -5.34 -35.83
CA GLY A 1086 35.06 -5.89 -34.49
C GLY A 1086 34.75 -7.38 -34.35
N VAL A 1087 34.63 -7.85 -33.12
CA VAL A 1087 34.24 -9.23 -32.79
C VAL A 1087 32.74 -9.30 -32.52
N TYR A 1088 32.06 -10.17 -33.27
CA TYR A 1088 30.63 -10.42 -33.15
C TYR A 1088 30.36 -11.79 -32.55
N LEU A 1089 29.45 -11.86 -31.60
CA LEU A 1089 28.70 -13.07 -31.30
C LEU A 1089 27.64 -13.22 -32.38
N ILE A 1090 27.64 -14.35 -33.06
CA ILE A 1090 26.56 -14.70 -33.98
C ILE A 1090 25.74 -15.78 -33.32
N ASP A 1091 24.44 -15.58 -33.27
CA ASP A 1091 23.46 -16.60 -32.97
C ASP A 1091 22.68 -16.93 -34.24
N TRP A 1092 22.55 -18.21 -34.56
CA TRP A 1092 21.71 -18.64 -35.69
C TRP A 1092 20.87 -19.85 -35.33
N GLU A 1093 19.67 -19.90 -35.87
CA GLU A 1093 18.73 -21.00 -35.66
C GLU A 1093 17.95 -21.26 -36.95
N PHE A 1094 17.79 -22.52 -37.33
CA PHE A 1094 17.04 -22.91 -38.53
C PHE A 1094 16.24 -24.18 -38.29
N SER A 1095 15.17 -24.33 -39.05
CA SER A 1095 14.53 -25.62 -39.30
C SER A 1095 14.59 -25.96 -40.77
N ALA A 1096 14.73 -27.26 -41.05
CA ALA A 1096 14.73 -27.79 -42.39
C ALA A 1096 14.04 -29.15 -42.44
N SER A 1097 13.49 -29.47 -43.61
CA SER A 1097 12.94 -30.78 -43.94
C SER A 1097 13.40 -31.19 -45.35
N GLU A 1098 13.76 -32.47 -45.52
CA GLU A 1098 14.12 -33.02 -46.83
C GLU A 1098 12.90 -33.59 -47.55
N GLY A 1099 12.74 -33.28 -48.84
CA GLY A 1099 11.75 -33.94 -49.69
C GLY A 1099 12.13 -35.38 -50.06
N GLY A 1100 11.91 -36.37 -49.19
CA GLY A 1100 11.71 -37.76 -49.63
C GLY A 1100 12.91 -38.72 -49.67
N GLY A 1101 13.99 -38.50 -48.90
CA GLY A 1101 15.09 -39.47 -48.73
C GLY A 1101 15.54 -39.62 -47.28
N ALA A 1102 15.66 -40.85 -46.77
CA ALA A 1102 16.16 -41.09 -45.42
C ALA A 1102 17.69 -40.98 -45.35
N GLY A 1103 18.23 -40.15 -44.45
CA GLY A 1103 19.62 -40.25 -43.99
C GLY A 1103 20.61 -39.23 -44.52
N SER A 1104 20.18 -38.11 -45.09
CA SER A 1104 21.09 -37.03 -45.52
C SER A 1104 21.62 -36.22 -44.33
N THR A 1105 22.85 -35.73 -44.48
CA THR A 1105 23.47 -34.78 -43.55
C THR A 1105 23.37 -33.39 -44.14
N PHE A 1106 22.77 -32.48 -43.38
CA PHE A 1106 22.66 -31.08 -43.71
C PHE A 1106 23.80 -30.33 -43.06
N THR A 1107 24.43 -29.46 -43.82
CA THR A 1107 25.50 -28.58 -43.37
C THR A 1107 25.07 -27.15 -43.60
N TYR A 1108 25.10 -26.34 -42.55
CA TYR A 1108 24.91 -24.89 -42.62
C TYR A 1108 26.24 -24.23 -42.35
N SER A 1109 26.54 -23.19 -43.10
CA SER A 1109 27.83 -22.49 -42.99
C SER A 1109 27.64 -21.03 -43.32
N LEU A 1110 28.07 -20.16 -42.41
CA LEU A 1110 28.12 -18.73 -42.66
C LEU A 1110 29.36 -18.40 -43.47
N PHE A 1111 29.21 -17.48 -44.41
CA PHE A 1111 30.26 -17.00 -45.30
C PHE A 1111 30.49 -15.52 -45.06
N ASN A 1112 31.76 -15.13 -45.11
CA ASN A 1112 32.18 -13.74 -45.27
C ASN A 1112 32.76 -13.58 -46.68
N GLY A 1113 32.03 -12.90 -47.56
CA GLY A 1113 32.31 -12.96 -48.99
C GLY A 1113 32.28 -14.41 -49.50
N ALA A 1114 33.23 -14.83 -50.33
CA ALA A 1114 33.30 -16.22 -50.82
C ALA A 1114 34.01 -17.20 -49.86
N THR A 1115 34.31 -16.80 -48.61
CA THR A 1115 35.07 -17.63 -47.67
C THR A 1115 34.17 -18.17 -46.55
N PRO A 1116 34.11 -19.51 -46.33
CA PRO A 1116 33.35 -20.07 -45.22
C PRO A 1116 34.03 -19.77 -43.88
N LEU A 1117 33.22 -19.44 -42.87
CA LEU A 1117 33.67 -19.27 -41.49
C LEU A 1117 33.60 -20.61 -40.78
N ASN A 1118 34.75 -21.30 -40.68
CA ASN A 1118 34.84 -22.68 -40.20
C ASN A 1118 34.24 -22.92 -38.80
N ASN A 1119 34.19 -21.89 -37.96
CA ASN A 1119 33.62 -21.94 -36.61
C ASN A 1119 32.10 -21.73 -36.58
N THR A 1120 31.45 -21.53 -37.74
CA THR A 1120 29.99 -21.41 -37.88
C THR A 1120 29.36 -22.64 -38.54
N ILE A 1121 30.17 -23.65 -38.87
CA ILE A 1121 29.71 -24.84 -39.56
C ILE A 1121 28.99 -25.76 -38.59
N ILE A 1122 27.71 -26.04 -38.86
CA ILE A 1122 26.93 -27.03 -38.13
C ILE A 1122 26.45 -28.13 -39.06
N GLN A 1123 26.54 -29.38 -38.60
CA GLN A 1123 26.08 -30.54 -39.33
C GLN A 1123 25.05 -31.32 -38.53
N ARG A 1124 23.92 -31.64 -39.16
CA ARG A 1124 22.89 -32.51 -38.57
C ARG A 1124 22.45 -33.55 -39.59
N LYS A 1125 22.41 -34.81 -39.17
CA LYS A 1125 21.84 -35.91 -39.95
C LYS A 1125 20.36 -36.05 -39.61
N PHE A 1126 19.47 -35.83 -40.58
CA PHE A 1126 18.03 -35.92 -40.37
C PHE A 1126 17.52 -37.33 -40.68
N ALA A 1127 16.59 -37.82 -39.86
CA ALA A 1127 15.77 -38.97 -40.21
C ALA A 1127 14.70 -38.55 -41.25
N ASN A 1128 14.11 -39.51 -41.96
CA ASN A 1128 13.10 -39.21 -42.99
C ASN A 1128 11.93 -38.40 -42.39
N ASN A 1129 11.58 -37.25 -42.98
CA ASN A 1129 10.55 -36.31 -42.51
C ASN A 1129 10.79 -35.70 -41.10
N ASP A 1130 12.03 -35.64 -40.60
CA ASP A 1130 12.36 -34.92 -39.37
C ASP A 1130 12.35 -33.40 -39.63
N VAL A 1131 11.40 -32.68 -39.01
CA VAL A 1131 11.41 -31.21 -38.93
C VAL A 1131 12.10 -30.86 -37.63
N GLY A 1132 13.41 -30.68 -37.70
CA GLY A 1132 14.23 -30.41 -36.53
C GLY A 1132 14.71 -28.97 -36.49
N ALA A 1133 14.45 -28.28 -35.39
CA ALA A 1133 15.18 -27.09 -34.96
C ALA A 1133 16.66 -27.41 -34.76
N PHE A 1134 17.56 -26.61 -35.30
CA PHE A 1134 18.98 -26.64 -34.93
C PHE A 1134 19.52 -25.21 -34.95
N GLY A 1135 20.29 -24.88 -33.92
CA GLY A 1135 20.93 -23.59 -33.80
C GLY A 1135 22.33 -23.72 -33.25
N GLY A 1136 23.08 -22.64 -33.34
CA GLY A 1136 24.44 -22.54 -32.84
C GLY A 1136 24.81 -21.09 -32.59
N HIS A 1137 25.91 -20.90 -31.87
CA HIS A 1137 26.51 -19.61 -31.67
C HIS A 1137 28.02 -19.66 -31.93
N SER A 1138 28.61 -18.56 -32.38
CA SER A 1138 30.05 -18.48 -32.60
C SER A 1138 30.55 -17.05 -32.60
N LEU A 1139 31.84 -16.88 -32.29
CA LEU A 1139 32.50 -15.59 -32.36
C LEU A 1139 33.19 -15.42 -33.70
N ILE A 1140 32.89 -14.37 -34.44
CA ILE A 1140 33.60 -14.03 -35.67
C ILE A 1140 34.20 -12.65 -35.59
N THR A 1141 35.22 -12.41 -36.40
CA THR A 1141 35.72 -11.06 -36.64
C THR A 1141 35.13 -10.56 -37.95
N VAL A 1142 34.50 -9.40 -37.90
CA VAL A 1142 33.91 -8.69 -39.03
C VAL A 1142 34.73 -7.43 -39.26
N SER A 1143 35.02 -7.10 -40.51
CA SER A 1143 35.55 -5.81 -40.93
C SER A 1143 34.45 -4.95 -41.53
N ASP A 1144 34.64 -3.63 -41.56
CA ASP A 1144 33.76 -2.75 -42.34
C ASP A 1144 33.61 -3.28 -43.76
N THR A 1145 32.40 -3.22 -44.31
CA THR A 1145 32.02 -3.71 -45.66
C THR A 1145 31.98 -5.21 -45.87
N ASP A 1146 32.31 -6.02 -44.86
CA ASP A 1146 32.15 -7.47 -44.94
C ASP A 1146 30.68 -7.85 -45.21
N ARG A 1147 30.49 -8.88 -46.03
CA ARG A 1147 29.16 -9.38 -46.42
C ARG A 1147 28.93 -10.76 -45.84
N MET A 1148 27.92 -10.87 -44.99
CA MET A 1148 27.58 -12.06 -44.23
C MET A 1148 26.34 -12.71 -44.81
N PHE A 1149 26.43 -13.98 -45.23
CA PHE A 1149 25.29 -14.78 -45.66
C PHE A 1149 25.46 -16.24 -45.27
N MET A 1150 24.35 -16.98 -45.26
CA MET A 1150 24.33 -18.39 -44.91
C MET A 1150 24.16 -19.26 -46.15
N THR A 1151 24.83 -20.40 -46.14
CA THR A 1151 24.63 -21.46 -47.14
C THR A 1151 24.07 -22.71 -46.48
N THR A 1152 23.38 -23.52 -47.28
CA THR A 1152 22.91 -24.85 -46.91
C THR A 1152 23.43 -25.89 -47.91
N GLN A 1153 23.77 -27.08 -47.42
CA GLN A 1153 24.25 -28.19 -48.22
C GLN A 1153 23.67 -29.50 -47.68
N SER A 1154 23.05 -30.32 -48.52
CA SER A 1154 22.66 -31.69 -48.17
C SER A 1154 23.57 -32.70 -48.87
N THR A 1155 23.87 -33.81 -48.20
CA THR A 1155 24.46 -34.99 -48.84
C THR A 1155 23.44 -35.79 -49.67
N GLY A 1156 22.15 -35.44 -49.59
CA GLY A 1156 21.07 -35.99 -50.41
C GLY A 1156 21.01 -35.38 -51.80
N THR A 1157 20.05 -35.83 -52.61
CA THR A 1157 19.74 -35.24 -53.93
C THR A 1157 18.42 -34.50 -53.95
N ASN A 1158 17.70 -34.49 -52.83
CA ASN A 1158 16.38 -33.89 -52.75
C ASN A 1158 16.48 -32.43 -52.33
N ALA A 1159 15.43 -31.68 -52.62
CA ALA A 1159 15.34 -30.31 -52.18
C ALA A 1159 15.09 -30.19 -50.67
N VAL A 1160 15.63 -29.13 -50.10
CA VAL A 1160 15.55 -28.77 -48.69
C VAL A 1160 14.54 -27.64 -48.52
N THR A 1161 13.55 -27.88 -47.67
CA THR A 1161 12.54 -26.89 -47.32
C THR A 1161 12.82 -26.32 -45.94
N HIS A 1162 13.04 -25.01 -45.83
CA HIS A 1162 13.21 -24.33 -44.55
C HIS A 1162 11.88 -23.74 -44.06
N SER A 1163 11.54 -23.98 -42.79
CA SER A 1163 10.27 -23.49 -42.22
C SER A 1163 10.43 -22.26 -41.32
N TYR A 1164 11.59 -22.09 -40.69
CA TYR A 1164 12.01 -20.87 -40.02
C TYR A 1164 13.54 -20.79 -40.01
N GLY A 1165 14.06 -19.57 -39.92
CA GLY A 1165 15.49 -19.33 -39.84
C GLY A 1165 15.79 -17.93 -39.31
N SER A 1166 16.83 -17.79 -38.49
CA SER A 1166 17.34 -16.50 -38.01
C SER A 1166 18.86 -16.51 -37.95
N ILE A 1167 19.46 -15.35 -38.22
CA ILE A 1167 20.89 -15.06 -38.04
C ILE A 1167 20.94 -13.68 -37.40
N ILE A 1168 21.54 -13.63 -36.21
CA ILE A 1168 21.72 -12.46 -35.38
C ILE A 1168 23.21 -12.24 -35.21
N LEU A 1169 23.72 -11.05 -35.51
CA LEU A 1169 25.09 -10.62 -35.25
C LEU A 1169 25.07 -9.51 -34.20
N GLU A 1170 25.62 -9.80 -33.01
CA GLU A 1170 25.79 -8.83 -31.92
C GLU A 1170 27.27 -8.54 -31.70
N LYS A 1171 27.69 -7.27 -31.81
CA LYS A 1171 29.08 -6.88 -31.54
C LYS A 1171 29.35 -6.92 -30.03
N ILE A 1172 30.34 -7.71 -29.65
CA ILE A 1172 30.74 -7.88 -28.23
C ILE A 1172 32.07 -7.20 -27.90
N HIS A 1173 32.88 -6.85 -28.91
CA HIS A 1173 34.16 -6.16 -28.74
C HIS A 1173 34.57 -5.43 -30.03
N ASP A 1174 35.24 -4.28 -29.91
CA ASP A 1174 35.81 -3.52 -31.04
C ASP A 1174 37.10 -4.13 -31.60
#